data_AF-A0A8H5IEK4-F1
#
_entry.id   AF-A0A8H5IEK4-F1
#
_cell.length_a   1.000
_cell.length_b   1.000
_cell.length_c   1.000
_cell.angle_alpha   90.00
_cell.angle_beta   90.00
_cell.angle_gamma   90.00
#
_symmetry.space_group_name_H-M   'P 1'
#
loop_
_entity.id
_entity.type
_entity.pdbx_description
1 polymer ?
#
loop_
_entity_poly.entity_id
_entity_poly.type
_entity_poly.pdbx_seq_one_letter_code
_entity_poly.pdbx_strand_id
1 'polypeptide(L)'
;MIKDLGIGQLLSMLMSESVPGSKLIPFIENAGSEHALVTLPLTDFELQINMSLDMASPAIDNEKHLGSQNQDEQNLERHGYVQQTKRNFSLTAMVATCVNLMATWEALSSTLAAGLVSGGAVSLVYGVIVAFVGSLCSASSLAELASSYPTAGGQYHFVAKLSPKTSRPLTSWFAGYISTLGWIASAGSAPFLAGTQIQGLLVLNYPDSYVFQRWHGTLLFWAVLLGSACICIFCSNKLPLIEKLTLVLHVTFFIAIIVTMAVTSPTKHSAEWVFSHFENNSGWGNDAVAWSIGLLSSCYVLIGYDGATHLSEEMNNAEMGVPRAMVGCLVVNGPLGFAFLLVILFFMGDISAALATPTGFPIIEIFLHMTGSVAAATTMTAMITVMACLSTVPLLTAAARIMWAFARDQGLPFAERIASVDKRRQIPTVSIIVVSFLLMLLSLINIGSTTAFNAILSLAVVSLQASYLLPIILLIWRRLFRPDTLRWGPWRLGKAGLPINIIAVIYLIYTCIFLLFPPYQPITPVNMNYAPVVLGGALKLKCDEAEPACARCVKSNLLCPGYKRPVKWSTKYEIDYGIHSYAGPSSGHSPGSDASPSSQSDTDKALMLYSPQEESSKLLTHYFTSACQVLSSFDSPNNPYRSDLLEFIRNSPIVFNSALSASAAHLSQQEHDTSLIPLTFQTEAISHISRELAEMNVTQNVLAPLRNSTPPTIKDDLMLGIALIGMTSSWHDPSYLGLCHFHGARQVFGIWMNQFDLMDLQLPSHRIQRLIASSMVYWEVMASCLIDQEVDALSYLDVFSNLPPTTFCYPCPWTGVGTNILIRVAKCMTIVRQKRLLSSYNYSRAGDTDLSTRFLDLLTQAFTLSLDIDHCQIPTPEAIQSTGDYRTPSDHLCKIAKCYQLVARLELDRAFPELTQCPQDDLSQDTMLSQHILELAVKILEIMNTIPEDSRTIAIQTIIFLTAGSALGSSKNADTNIKVSIAGWRRFVLERLHKSFLSLKLQTINRAATMLQKVWSRMDSAAMEGPESISCDKSPVLRVHWIDVMTEAGLETILG
;
A
#
# COMPACT_ATOMS: atom_id res chain seq x y z
N MET A 1 19.51 20.01 -40.71
CA MET A 1 19.10 18.78 -40.00
C MET A 1 17.94 19.09 -39.05
N ILE A 2 16.84 19.66 -39.57
CA ILE A 2 15.58 19.89 -38.84
C ILE A 2 14.46 19.65 -39.86
N LYS A 3 14.00 18.42 -39.92
CA LYS A 3 12.82 17.86 -40.59
C LYS A 3 12.52 16.52 -39.87
N ASP A 4 11.36 15.93 -40.14
CA ASP A 4 10.98 14.59 -39.65
C ASP A 4 10.57 14.50 -38.16
N LEU A 5 9.71 15.43 -37.73
CA LEU A 5 8.77 15.23 -36.62
C LEU A 5 7.34 15.51 -37.11
N GLY A 6 6.77 14.52 -37.81
CA GLY A 6 5.53 14.64 -38.59
C GLY A 6 4.24 14.60 -37.77
N ILE A 7 3.96 15.63 -36.98
CA ILE A 7 2.68 15.77 -36.24
C ILE A 7 1.58 16.29 -37.20
N GLY A 8 1.23 15.47 -38.21
CA GLY A 8 0.34 15.87 -39.31
C GLY A 8 -0.73 14.86 -39.73
N GLN A 9 -0.73 13.63 -39.20
CA GLN A 9 -1.64 12.55 -39.65
C GLN A 9 -2.73 12.13 -38.65
N LEU A 10 -2.77 12.71 -37.43
CA LEU A 10 -3.76 12.33 -36.41
C LEU A 10 -5.08 13.14 -36.47
N LEU A 11 -5.23 14.06 -37.41
CA LEU A 11 -6.39 14.96 -37.54
C LEU A 11 -7.18 14.81 -38.86
N SER A 12 -6.71 13.96 -39.79
CA SER A 12 -7.34 13.77 -41.11
C SER A 12 -8.17 12.48 -41.23
N MET A 13 -8.53 11.85 -40.11
CA MET A 13 -9.11 10.49 -40.08
C MET A 13 -10.46 10.40 -39.34
N LEU A 14 -11.12 11.53 -39.13
CA LEU A 14 -12.38 11.65 -38.36
C LEU A 14 -13.55 12.32 -39.12
N MET A 15 -13.41 12.64 -40.40
CA MET A 15 -14.51 13.09 -41.26
C MET A 15 -14.35 12.57 -42.70
N SER A 16 -15.51 12.35 -43.35
CA SER A 16 -15.72 11.64 -44.64
C SER A 16 -15.37 10.13 -44.60
N GLU A 17 -15.99 9.25 -45.41
CA GLU A 17 -16.96 9.47 -46.51
C GLU A 17 -18.01 8.33 -46.62
N SER A 18 -19.03 8.48 -47.47
CA SER A 18 -20.23 7.62 -47.52
C SER A 18 -20.42 6.85 -48.84
N VAL A 19 -20.77 5.56 -48.73
CA VAL A 19 -21.87 4.84 -49.44
C VAL A 19 -22.15 5.20 -50.92
N PRO A 20 -22.06 4.24 -51.89
CA PRO A 20 -23.32 3.69 -52.45
C PRO A 20 -23.35 2.27 -53.08
N GLY A 21 -24.38 1.49 -52.71
CA GLY A 21 -25.13 0.53 -53.56
C GLY A 21 -24.52 -0.85 -53.88
N SER A 22 -25.27 -1.88 -54.32
CA SER A 22 -26.73 -2.16 -54.34
C SER A 22 -26.97 -3.64 -54.81
N LYS A 23 -28.01 -4.39 -54.42
CA LYS A 23 -29.38 -4.46 -55.02
C LYS A 23 -30.24 -5.59 -54.38
N LEU A 24 -31.58 -5.46 -54.49
CA LEU A 24 -32.71 -6.45 -54.58
C LEU A 24 -32.74 -7.75 -53.71
N ILE A 25 -33.80 -8.22 -52.99
CA ILE A 25 -35.30 -8.33 -53.16
C ILE A 25 -35.76 -9.73 -53.69
N PRO A 26 -36.88 -10.39 -53.22
CA PRO A 26 -37.70 -10.28 -51.98
C PRO A 26 -38.47 -11.56 -51.44
N PHE A 27 -39.31 -11.41 -50.38
CA PHE A 27 -40.61 -12.12 -50.08
C PHE A 27 -40.63 -13.68 -49.83
N ILE A 28 -41.68 -14.36 -49.28
CA ILE A 28 -43.08 -14.03 -48.86
C ILE A 28 -43.60 -14.83 -47.62
N GLU A 29 -44.88 -14.65 -47.25
CA GLU A 29 -45.63 -15.04 -46.03
C GLU A 29 -45.88 -16.55 -45.75
N ASN A 30 -46.21 -16.91 -44.49
CA ASN A 30 -47.45 -17.64 -44.07
C ASN A 30 -47.56 -17.80 -42.52
N ALA A 31 -48.52 -18.61 -42.01
CA ALA A 31 -49.70 -18.15 -41.26
C ALA A 31 -50.35 -19.26 -40.38
N GLY A 32 -51.26 -18.87 -39.46
CA GLY A 32 -52.11 -19.76 -38.61
C GLY A 32 -51.45 -20.22 -37.29
N SER A 33 -52.01 -20.03 -36.08
CA SER A 33 -53.28 -20.53 -35.47
C SER A 33 -53.20 -22.02 -35.03
N GLU A 34 -53.64 -22.46 -33.84
CA GLU A 34 -54.59 -21.87 -32.88
C GLU A 34 -54.51 -22.52 -31.46
N HIS A 35 -55.07 -21.85 -30.42
CA HIS A 35 -55.41 -22.33 -29.06
C HIS A 35 -54.31 -22.84 -28.07
N ALA A 36 -54.53 -22.90 -26.73
CA ALA A 36 -55.19 -21.99 -25.77
C ALA A 36 -55.03 -22.47 -24.29
N LEU A 37 -54.46 -21.65 -23.39
CA LEU A 37 -54.37 -21.81 -21.92
C LEU A 37 -53.55 -23.05 -21.42
N VAL A 38 -52.96 -23.10 -20.22
CA VAL A 38 -53.21 -22.39 -18.94
C VAL A 38 -51.96 -21.63 -18.42
N THR A 39 -52.20 -20.59 -17.63
CA THR A 39 -51.28 -19.59 -17.07
C THR A 39 -50.40 -20.04 -15.89
N LEU A 40 -49.24 -19.39 -15.72
CA LEU A 40 -48.87 -18.54 -14.55
C LEU A 40 -47.73 -17.57 -14.97
N PRO A 41 -47.59 -16.36 -14.40
CA PRO A 41 -46.83 -15.27 -15.00
C PRO A 41 -45.34 -15.18 -14.61
N LEU A 42 -44.50 -14.77 -15.57
CA LEU A 42 -43.12 -14.30 -15.37
C LEU A 42 -43.07 -12.77 -15.56
N THR A 43 -43.32 -11.99 -14.49
CA THR A 43 -43.29 -10.51 -14.57
C THR A 43 -42.59 -9.78 -13.41
N ASP A 44 -42.28 -10.45 -12.29
CA ASP A 44 -41.66 -9.78 -11.12
C ASP A 44 -40.11 -9.88 -11.09
N PHE A 45 -39.50 -10.78 -11.88
CA PHE A 45 -38.08 -11.12 -11.70
C PHE A 45 -37.10 -10.16 -12.42
N GLU A 46 -37.45 -9.66 -13.60
CA GLU A 46 -36.54 -8.80 -14.39
C GLU A 46 -36.38 -7.38 -13.79
N LEU A 47 -37.39 -6.87 -13.07
CA LEU A 47 -37.26 -5.58 -12.37
C LEU A 47 -36.33 -5.65 -11.16
N GLN A 48 -36.08 -6.83 -10.60
CA GLN A 48 -35.19 -7.02 -9.45
C GLN A 48 -33.72 -7.21 -9.87
N ILE A 49 -33.47 -7.85 -11.03
CA ILE A 49 -32.11 -8.08 -11.55
C ILE A 49 -31.38 -6.75 -11.81
N ASN A 50 -32.04 -5.77 -12.43
CA ASN A 50 -31.43 -4.47 -12.74
C ASN A 50 -31.18 -3.58 -11.50
N MET A 51 -31.69 -3.93 -10.31
CA MET A 51 -31.28 -3.31 -9.04
C MET A 51 -30.11 -4.04 -8.35
N SER A 52 -29.80 -5.28 -8.75
CA SER A 52 -28.73 -6.08 -8.14
C SER A 52 -27.36 -5.89 -8.81
N LEU A 53 -27.32 -5.56 -10.10
CA LEU A 53 -26.07 -5.38 -10.85
C LEU A 53 -25.25 -4.16 -10.36
N ASP A 54 -25.91 -3.06 -9.98
CA ASP A 54 -25.26 -1.89 -9.36
C ASP A 54 -24.68 -2.19 -7.96
N MET A 55 -25.08 -3.28 -7.30
CA MET A 55 -24.52 -3.68 -6.00
C MET A 55 -23.31 -4.63 -6.11
N ALA A 56 -23.08 -5.27 -7.26
CA ALA A 56 -21.97 -6.21 -7.45
C ALA A 56 -20.63 -5.49 -7.73
N SER A 57 -20.64 -4.46 -8.58
CA SER A 57 -19.40 -3.74 -8.95
C SER A 57 -18.69 -3.05 -7.77
N PRO A 58 -19.39 -2.43 -6.79
CA PRO A 58 -18.74 -1.83 -5.62
C PRO A 58 -18.06 -2.86 -4.70
N ALA A 59 -18.48 -4.12 -4.70
CA ALA A 59 -17.97 -5.13 -3.77
C ALA A 59 -16.52 -5.51 -4.08
N ILE A 60 -16.16 -5.65 -5.36
CA ILE A 60 -14.82 -6.10 -5.80
C ILE A 60 -13.76 -5.00 -5.56
N ASP A 61 -14.11 -3.73 -5.79
CA ASP A 61 -13.25 -2.60 -5.41
C ASP A 61 -13.16 -2.47 -3.88
N ASN A 62 -14.24 -2.74 -3.13
CA ASN A 62 -14.20 -2.74 -1.67
C ASN A 62 -13.30 -3.86 -1.12
N GLU A 63 -13.28 -5.09 -1.66
CA GLU A 63 -12.35 -6.15 -1.21
C GLU A 63 -10.88 -5.73 -1.39
N LYS A 64 -10.52 -5.19 -2.56
CA LYS A 64 -9.16 -4.68 -2.81
C LYS A 64 -8.82 -3.45 -1.97
N HIS A 65 -9.79 -2.58 -1.70
CA HIS A 65 -9.61 -1.47 -0.77
C HIS A 65 -9.44 -1.94 0.68
N LEU A 66 -10.15 -2.98 1.13
CA LEU A 66 -10.01 -3.51 2.50
C LEU A 66 -8.62 -4.14 2.71
N GLY A 67 -8.16 -4.95 1.76
CA GLY A 67 -6.80 -5.51 1.79
C GLY A 67 -5.70 -4.44 1.78
N SER A 68 -5.86 -3.38 0.98
CA SER A 68 -4.97 -2.22 1.04
C SER A 68 -5.04 -1.53 2.40
N GLN A 69 -6.25 -1.26 2.92
CA GLN A 69 -6.46 -0.52 4.16
C GLN A 69 -5.82 -1.22 5.36
N ASN A 70 -5.98 -2.54 5.49
CA ASN A 70 -5.31 -3.33 6.52
C ASN A 70 -3.77 -3.24 6.38
N GLN A 71 -3.23 -3.35 5.17
CA GLN A 71 -1.78 -3.26 4.96
C GLN A 71 -1.23 -1.85 5.21
N ASP A 72 -1.95 -0.81 4.79
CA ASP A 72 -1.60 0.60 5.01
C ASP A 72 -1.70 0.98 6.50
N GLU A 73 -2.64 0.39 7.25
CA GLU A 73 -2.79 0.54 8.70
C GLU A 73 -1.65 -0.16 9.44
N GLN A 74 -1.34 -1.42 9.13
CA GLN A 74 -0.15 -2.11 9.65
C GLN A 74 1.15 -1.36 9.34
N ASN A 75 1.27 -0.73 8.17
CA ASN A 75 2.43 0.11 7.83
C ASN A 75 2.49 1.40 8.66
N LEU A 76 1.34 2.00 8.95
CA LEU A 76 1.24 3.15 9.85
C LEU A 76 1.62 2.77 11.30
N GLU A 77 1.23 1.57 11.76
CA GLU A 77 1.61 1.00 13.05
C GLU A 77 3.11 0.69 13.15
N ARG A 78 3.72 0.12 12.11
CA ARG A 78 5.19 -0.08 11.99
C ARG A 78 5.99 1.23 12.13
N HIS A 79 5.36 2.38 11.88
CA HIS A 79 5.95 3.69 12.08
C HIS A 79 5.67 4.33 13.45
N GLY A 80 4.77 3.74 14.25
CA GLY A 80 4.39 4.23 15.57
C GLY A 80 3.11 5.06 15.60
N TYR A 81 2.18 4.87 14.66
CA TYR A 81 0.88 5.57 14.64
C TYR A 81 -0.28 4.57 14.50
N VAL A 82 -1.44 4.90 15.06
CA VAL A 82 -2.69 4.14 14.89
C VAL A 82 -3.54 4.91 13.88
N GLN A 83 -4.37 4.22 13.09
CA GLN A 83 -5.27 4.88 12.16
C GLN A 83 -6.25 5.81 12.90
N GLN A 84 -6.21 7.11 12.58
CA GLN A 84 -7.04 8.14 13.22
C GLN A 84 -7.92 8.93 12.27
N THR A 85 -7.68 8.83 10.96
CA THR A 85 -8.49 9.46 9.90
C THR A 85 -9.05 8.39 8.98
N LYS A 86 -10.09 8.71 8.19
CA LYS A 86 -10.64 7.73 7.23
C LYS A 86 -9.87 7.77 5.91
N ARG A 87 -9.38 6.61 5.46
CA ARG A 87 -8.79 6.45 4.12
C ARG A 87 -9.88 6.62 3.05
N ASN A 88 -9.82 7.75 2.34
CA ASN A 88 -10.80 8.18 1.34
C ASN A 88 -10.14 8.55 -0.01
N PHE A 89 -8.83 8.78 -0.06
CA PHE A 89 -8.12 9.19 -1.28
C PHE A 89 -7.57 7.98 -2.05
N SER A 90 -7.92 7.89 -3.33
CA SER A 90 -7.22 7.09 -4.34
C SER A 90 -6.04 7.85 -4.93
N LEU A 91 -5.17 7.18 -5.69
CA LEU A 91 -4.06 7.84 -6.41
C LEU A 91 -4.56 8.94 -7.36
N THR A 92 -5.63 8.69 -8.13
CA THR A 92 -6.19 9.70 -9.05
C THR A 92 -6.78 10.90 -8.32
N ALA A 93 -7.42 10.68 -7.17
CA ALA A 93 -7.86 11.79 -6.32
C ALA A 93 -6.68 12.57 -5.75
N MET A 94 -5.62 11.90 -5.24
CA MET A 94 -4.46 12.58 -4.66
C MET A 94 -3.64 13.38 -5.68
N VAL A 95 -3.48 12.85 -6.91
CA VAL A 95 -2.87 13.61 -8.02
C VAL A 95 -3.71 14.85 -8.33
N ALA A 96 -5.05 14.72 -8.41
CA ALA A 96 -5.93 15.87 -8.60
C ALA A 96 -5.79 16.90 -7.47
N THR A 97 -5.86 16.47 -6.20
CA THR A 97 -5.62 17.32 -5.02
C THR A 97 -4.32 18.12 -5.16
N CYS A 98 -3.22 17.46 -5.51
CA CYS A 98 -1.91 18.13 -5.61
C CYS A 98 -1.79 19.04 -6.84
N VAL A 99 -2.43 18.71 -7.97
CA VAL A 99 -2.50 19.61 -9.13
C VAL A 99 -3.27 20.88 -8.77
N ASN A 100 -4.47 20.72 -8.20
CA ASN A 100 -5.34 21.83 -7.80
C ASN A 100 -4.74 22.70 -6.69
N LEU A 101 -4.04 22.09 -5.72
CA LEU A 101 -3.36 22.78 -4.62
C LEU A 101 -2.33 23.79 -5.13
N MET A 102 -1.62 23.43 -6.20
CA MET A 102 -0.60 24.28 -6.81
C MET A 102 -1.18 25.29 -7.81
N ALA A 103 -2.24 24.90 -8.56
CA ALA A 103 -2.93 25.71 -9.57
C ALA A 103 -1.95 26.54 -10.42
N THR A 104 -0.97 25.85 -11.01
CA THR A 104 0.31 26.49 -11.38
C THR A 104 0.17 27.59 -12.43
N TRP A 105 -0.76 27.49 -13.38
CA TRP A 105 -0.95 28.54 -14.39
C TRP A 105 -1.80 29.70 -13.87
N GLU A 106 -2.83 29.42 -13.06
CA GLU A 106 -3.65 30.43 -12.38
C GLU A 106 -2.82 31.25 -11.38
N ALA A 107 -2.02 30.57 -10.57
CA ALA A 107 -1.09 31.17 -9.63
C ALA A 107 -0.02 32.00 -10.36
N LEU A 108 0.52 31.51 -11.48
CA LEU A 108 1.51 32.24 -12.27
C LEU A 108 0.94 33.54 -12.85
N SER A 109 -0.29 33.49 -13.37
CA SER A 109 -1.02 34.69 -13.82
C SER A 109 -1.14 35.74 -12.73
N SER A 110 -1.28 35.30 -11.48
CA SER A 110 -1.52 36.13 -10.31
C SER A 110 -0.24 36.75 -9.74
N THR A 111 0.91 36.08 -9.88
CA THR A 111 2.21 36.55 -9.37
C THR A 111 3.13 37.13 -10.45
N LEU A 112 2.67 37.20 -11.71
CA LEU A 112 3.47 37.51 -12.90
C LEU A 112 4.27 38.82 -12.81
N ALA A 113 3.76 39.80 -12.04
CA ALA A 113 4.40 41.10 -11.80
C ALA A 113 5.86 40.99 -11.31
N ALA A 114 6.17 40.06 -10.41
CA ALA A 114 7.50 39.97 -9.79
C ALA A 114 8.59 39.55 -10.80
N GLY A 115 8.25 38.67 -11.74
CA GLY A 115 9.14 38.24 -12.82
C GLY A 115 9.29 39.29 -13.92
N LEU A 116 8.20 39.96 -14.31
CA LEU A 116 8.25 41.08 -15.27
C LEU A 116 9.18 42.21 -14.78
N VAL A 117 9.04 42.61 -13.52
CA VAL A 117 9.87 43.66 -12.90
C VAL A 117 11.34 43.24 -12.81
N SER A 118 11.60 41.96 -12.54
CA SER A 118 12.94 41.46 -12.17
C SER A 118 13.50 40.53 -13.25
N GLY A 119 13.67 41.07 -14.46
CA GLY A 119 14.30 40.42 -15.61
C GLY A 119 13.37 40.08 -16.78
N GLY A 120 12.13 40.60 -16.81
CA GLY A 120 11.23 40.52 -17.96
C GLY A 120 10.88 39.09 -18.42
N ALA A 121 10.73 38.93 -19.75
CA ALA A 121 10.39 37.65 -20.38
C ALA A 121 11.44 36.56 -20.08
N VAL A 122 12.74 36.91 -20.15
CA VAL A 122 13.87 36.01 -19.84
C VAL A 122 13.81 35.49 -18.39
N SER A 123 13.42 36.33 -17.42
CA SER A 123 13.24 35.90 -16.03
C SER A 123 12.17 34.82 -15.89
N LEU A 124 11.01 35.04 -16.51
CA LEU A 124 9.90 34.11 -16.43
C LEU A 124 10.18 32.80 -17.19
N VAL A 125 10.63 32.85 -18.46
CA VAL A 125 10.81 31.65 -19.31
C VAL A 125 11.84 30.69 -18.72
N TYR A 126 13.07 31.15 -18.51
CA TYR A 126 14.12 30.29 -17.97
C TYR A 126 13.92 30.02 -16.48
N GLY A 127 13.27 30.93 -15.76
CA GLY A 127 12.91 30.72 -14.36
C GLY A 127 11.90 29.60 -14.14
N VAL A 128 10.89 29.46 -15.01
CA VAL A 128 9.96 28.30 -14.95
C VAL A 128 10.69 27.00 -15.28
N ILE A 129 11.61 26.99 -16.25
CA ILE A 129 12.42 25.80 -16.57
C ILE A 129 13.29 25.40 -15.37
N VAL A 130 14.02 26.34 -14.76
CA VAL A 130 14.88 26.08 -13.59
C VAL A 130 14.06 25.66 -12.37
N ALA A 131 12.94 26.33 -12.09
CA ALA A 131 12.05 25.96 -11.00
C ALA A 131 11.39 24.59 -11.20
N PHE A 132 11.05 24.21 -12.43
CA PHE A 132 10.48 22.90 -12.74
C PHE A 132 11.50 21.78 -12.55
N VAL A 133 12.71 21.90 -13.11
CA VAL A 133 13.77 20.89 -12.92
C VAL A 133 14.18 20.80 -11.44
N GLY A 134 14.37 21.93 -10.77
CA GLY A 134 14.70 21.99 -9.35
C GLY A 134 13.63 21.33 -8.47
N SER A 135 12.36 21.68 -8.68
CA SER A 135 11.23 21.11 -7.93
C SER A 135 11.02 19.63 -8.24
N LEU A 136 11.21 19.18 -9.49
CA LEU A 136 11.11 17.77 -9.87
C LEU A 136 12.21 16.92 -9.20
N CYS A 137 13.44 17.45 -9.11
CA CYS A 137 14.51 16.82 -8.32
C CYS A 137 14.15 16.78 -6.84
N SER A 138 13.72 17.90 -6.23
CA SER A 138 13.36 17.97 -4.81
C SER A 138 12.17 17.06 -4.44
N ALA A 139 11.14 17.01 -5.27
CA ALA A 139 9.99 16.11 -5.12
C ALA A 139 10.41 14.64 -5.24
N SER A 140 11.27 14.31 -6.21
CA SER A 140 11.81 12.95 -6.37
C SER A 140 12.66 12.51 -5.16
N SER A 141 13.47 13.42 -4.61
CA SER A 141 14.26 13.17 -3.39
C SER A 141 13.38 12.93 -2.16
N LEU A 142 12.32 13.70 -1.99
CA LEU A 142 11.36 13.52 -0.90
C LEU A 142 10.44 12.31 -1.13
N ALA A 143 10.17 11.93 -2.37
CA ALA A 143 9.32 10.79 -2.72
C ALA A 143 9.94 9.45 -2.24
N GLU A 144 11.27 9.27 -2.28
CA GLU A 144 11.91 8.10 -1.66
C GLU A 144 11.68 8.04 -0.14
N LEU A 145 11.67 9.21 0.53
CA LEU A 145 11.43 9.31 1.97
C LEU A 145 9.96 9.11 2.31
N ALA A 146 9.04 9.67 1.53
CA ALA A 146 7.61 9.47 1.66
C ALA A 146 7.19 8.01 1.43
N SER A 147 7.86 7.31 0.51
CA SER A 147 7.68 5.87 0.31
C SER A 147 8.18 5.03 1.50
N SER A 148 9.22 5.51 2.18
CA SER A 148 9.86 4.82 3.31
C SER A 148 9.19 5.11 4.67
N TYR A 149 8.41 6.20 4.76
CA TYR A 149 7.77 6.71 5.98
C TYR A 149 6.43 7.43 5.69
N PRO A 150 5.44 6.79 5.03
CA PRO A 150 4.17 7.42 4.60
C PRO A 150 3.29 7.84 5.79
N THR A 151 3.50 9.06 6.28
CA THR A 151 2.90 9.57 7.51
C THR A 151 2.63 11.07 7.39
N ALA A 152 1.57 11.57 8.04
CA ALA A 152 1.12 12.96 7.88
C ALA A 152 2.16 14.00 8.31
N GLY A 153 3.13 13.60 9.14
CA GLY A 153 4.24 14.45 9.60
C GLY A 153 5.35 14.72 8.56
N GLY A 154 5.41 13.95 7.48
CA GLY A 154 6.34 14.19 6.35
C GLY A 154 7.77 14.55 6.76
N GLN A 155 8.23 15.73 6.36
CA GLN A 155 9.60 16.23 6.51
C GLN A 155 10.13 16.10 7.94
N TYR A 156 9.34 16.41 8.97
CA TYR A 156 9.84 16.34 10.34
C TYR A 156 10.02 14.91 10.82
N HIS A 157 9.18 13.98 10.36
CA HIS A 157 9.32 12.57 10.66
C HIS A 157 10.46 11.94 9.85
N PHE A 158 10.68 12.36 8.59
CA PHE A 158 11.86 12.01 7.81
C PHE A 158 13.14 12.44 8.54
N VAL A 159 13.22 13.71 8.97
CA VAL A 159 14.34 14.23 9.77
C VAL A 159 14.48 13.45 11.08
N ALA A 160 13.39 13.10 11.77
CA ALA A 160 13.45 12.32 13.00
C ALA A 160 14.07 10.93 12.80
N LYS A 161 13.70 10.23 11.73
CA LYS A 161 14.24 8.89 11.40
C LYS A 161 15.66 8.96 10.84
N LEU A 162 16.03 10.03 10.13
CA LEU A 162 17.36 10.23 9.54
C LEU A 162 18.41 10.80 10.52
N SER A 163 18.02 11.67 11.46
CA SER A 163 18.96 12.30 12.39
C SER A 163 19.62 11.33 13.41
N PRO A 164 20.88 11.58 13.83
CA PRO A 164 21.52 10.92 14.98
C PRO A 164 20.69 11.03 16.27
N LYS A 165 20.78 10.02 17.16
CA LYS A 165 20.02 9.98 18.44
C LYS A 165 20.20 11.28 19.26
N THR A 166 21.38 11.91 19.26
CA THR A 166 21.69 13.14 20.01
C THR A 166 21.06 14.42 19.47
N SER A 167 20.95 14.59 18.14
CA SER A 167 20.43 15.82 17.52
C SER A 167 18.99 15.69 17.02
N ARG A 168 18.40 14.49 17.07
CA ARG A 168 17.04 14.19 16.61
C ARG A 168 15.97 15.14 17.16
N PRO A 169 15.81 15.39 18.48
CA PRO A 169 14.68 16.17 18.98
C PRO A 169 14.72 17.61 18.47
N LEU A 170 15.91 18.22 18.45
CA LEU A 170 16.11 19.59 17.98
C LEU A 170 15.89 19.72 16.47
N THR A 171 16.51 18.84 15.68
CA THR A 171 16.43 18.90 14.20
C THR A 171 15.03 18.61 13.68
N SER A 172 14.35 17.60 14.23
CA SER A 172 12.97 17.27 13.84
C SER A 172 11.97 18.35 14.31
N TRP A 173 12.11 18.89 15.52
CA TRP A 173 11.26 20.01 15.96
C TRP A 173 11.40 21.24 15.06
N PHE A 174 12.62 21.63 14.67
CA PHE A 174 12.82 22.72 13.70
C PHE A 174 12.21 22.41 12.33
N ALA A 175 12.36 21.18 11.81
CA ALA A 175 11.75 20.78 10.55
C ALA A 175 10.22 20.87 10.61
N GLY A 176 9.59 20.41 11.70
CA GLY A 176 8.15 20.44 11.90
C GLY A 176 7.62 21.86 12.08
N TYR A 177 8.33 22.69 12.84
CA TYR A 177 7.99 24.10 13.02
C TYR A 177 8.03 24.87 11.69
N ILE A 178 9.13 24.76 10.94
CA ILE A 178 9.32 25.48 9.67
C ILE A 178 8.35 24.98 8.60
N SER A 179 8.15 23.65 8.49
CA SER A 179 7.18 23.08 7.55
C SER A 179 5.74 23.48 7.88
N THR A 180 5.32 23.40 9.14
CA THR A 180 3.97 23.83 9.58
C THR A 180 3.76 25.32 9.30
N LEU A 181 4.74 26.17 9.59
CA LEU A 181 4.66 27.61 9.34
C LEU A 181 4.59 27.94 7.84
N GLY A 182 5.39 27.26 7.01
CA GLY A 182 5.34 27.37 5.55
C GLY A 182 4.00 26.94 4.97
N TRP A 183 3.43 25.83 5.46
CA TRP A 183 2.12 25.34 5.05
C TRP A 183 0.96 26.24 5.48
N ILE A 184 0.99 26.81 6.69
CA ILE A 184 0.01 27.83 7.12
C ILE A 184 0.10 29.04 6.18
N ALA A 185 1.29 29.58 5.94
CA ALA A 185 1.45 30.76 5.10
C ALA A 185 1.03 30.50 3.64
N SER A 186 1.31 29.30 3.10
CA SER A 186 0.87 28.87 1.76
C SER A 186 -0.65 28.75 1.67
N ALA A 187 -1.31 28.24 2.72
CA ALA A 187 -2.78 28.16 2.75
C ALA A 187 -3.47 29.55 2.83
N GLY A 188 -2.72 30.61 3.11
CA GLY A 188 -3.19 32.00 2.99
C GLY A 188 -3.09 32.59 1.59
N SER A 189 -2.40 31.94 0.64
CA SER A 189 -2.10 32.56 -0.66
C SER A 189 -3.28 32.52 -1.62
N ALA A 190 -3.83 31.33 -1.94
CA ALA A 190 -4.97 31.19 -2.84
C ALA A 190 -6.22 32.01 -2.43
N PRO A 191 -6.67 32.05 -1.15
CA PRO A 191 -7.81 32.89 -0.78
C PRO A 191 -7.48 34.39 -0.84
N PHE A 192 -6.20 34.78 -0.76
CA PHE A 192 -5.79 36.17 -0.89
C PHE A 192 -5.80 36.61 -2.35
N LEU A 193 -5.25 35.77 -3.24
CA LEU A 193 -5.34 35.97 -4.68
C LEU A 193 -6.82 36.03 -5.13
N ALA A 194 -7.65 35.08 -4.71
CA ALA A 194 -9.09 35.11 -5.00
C ALA A 194 -9.77 36.40 -4.48
N GLY A 195 -9.62 36.71 -3.19
CA GLY A 195 -10.27 37.87 -2.58
C GLY A 195 -9.84 39.21 -3.17
N THR A 196 -8.56 39.34 -3.54
CA THR A 196 -8.03 40.57 -4.15
C THR A 196 -8.25 40.65 -5.66
N GLN A 197 -8.37 39.52 -6.39
CA GLN A 197 -8.84 39.51 -7.78
C GLN A 197 -10.30 39.91 -7.91
N ILE A 198 -11.18 39.47 -7.00
CA ILE A 198 -12.57 39.95 -6.93
C ILE A 198 -12.57 41.49 -6.77
N GLN A 199 -11.70 42.02 -5.89
CA GLN A 199 -11.53 43.47 -5.75
C GLN A 199 -10.96 44.15 -7.02
N GLY A 200 -10.02 43.53 -7.74
CA GLY A 200 -9.53 44.03 -9.02
C GLY A 200 -10.60 44.06 -10.11
N LEU A 201 -11.50 43.06 -10.13
CA LEU A 201 -12.66 43.04 -11.02
C LEU A 201 -13.72 44.09 -10.65
N LEU A 202 -13.88 44.44 -9.37
CA LEU A 202 -14.72 45.57 -8.98
C LEU A 202 -14.13 46.91 -9.48
N VAL A 203 -12.81 47.09 -9.46
CA VAL A 203 -12.16 48.27 -10.07
C VAL A 203 -12.38 48.30 -11.58
N LEU A 204 -12.25 47.16 -12.27
CA LEU A 204 -12.44 47.06 -13.73
C LEU A 204 -13.88 47.36 -14.17
N ASN A 205 -14.88 46.85 -13.44
CA ASN A 205 -16.29 46.96 -13.84
C ASN A 205 -17.00 48.21 -13.31
N TYR A 206 -16.47 48.85 -12.26
CA TYR A 206 -17.11 50.00 -11.60
C TYR A 206 -16.13 51.17 -11.37
N PRO A 207 -15.33 51.59 -12.38
CA PRO A 207 -14.21 52.52 -12.20
C PRO A 207 -14.60 53.86 -11.56
N ASP A 208 -15.78 54.40 -11.90
CA ASP A 208 -16.25 55.69 -11.39
C ASP A 208 -16.92 55.64 -10.00
N SER A 209 -17.16 54.44 -9.45
CA SER A 209 -18.00 54.28 -8.24
C SER A 209 -17.43 53.34 -7.17
N TYR A 210 -16.52 52.43 -7.51
CA TYR A 210 -15.88 51.54 -6.53
C TYR A 210 -14.54 52.10 -6.04
N VAL A 211 -14.54 52.67 -4.84
CA VAL A 211 -13.31 53.14 -4.19
C VAL A 211 -12.52 51.96 -3.63
N PHE A 212 -11.34 51.70 -4.19
CA PHE A 212 -10.44 50.65 -3.69
C PHE A 212 -10.02 50.93 -2.24
N GLN A 213 -10.26 49.96 -1.34
CA GLN A 213 -9.75 49.97 0.03
C GLN A 213 -9.23 48.58 0.41
N ARG A 214 -8.08 48.49 1.09
CA ARG A 214 -7.41 47.20 1.36
C ARG A 214 -8.24 46.26 2.25
N TRP A 215 -9.09 46.81 3.12
CA TRP A 215 -9.96 46.01 3.99
C TRP A 215 -11.09 45.30 3.22
N HIS A 216 -11.49 45.79 2.04
CA HIS A 216 -12.44 45.07 1.16
C HIS A 216 -11.85 43.69 0.79
N GLY A 217 -10.62 43.65 0.27
CA GLY A 217 -9.91 42.42 -0.08
C GLY A 217 -9.65 41.51 1.12
N THR A 218 -9.39 42.06 2.31
CA THR A 218 -9.28 41.25 3.55
C THR A 218 -10.61 40.58 3.93
N LEU A 219 -11.76 41.25 3.75
CA LEU A 219 -13.07 40.62 4.00
C LEU A 219 -13.45 39.60 2.91
N LEU A 220 -13.10 39.86 1.65
CA LEU A 220 -13.29 38.90 0.54
C LEU A 220 -12.43 37.65 0.76
N PHE A 221 -11.17 37.83 1.21
CA PHE A 221 -10.31 36.74 1.68
C PHE A 221 -10.96 35.93 2.83
N TRP A 222 -11.58 36.59 3.83
CA TRP A 222 -12.33 35.88 4.88
C TRP A 222 -13.52 35.10 4.32
N ALA A 223 -14.26 35.64 3.36
CA ALA A 223 -15.39 34.94 2.73
C ALA A 223 -14.93 33.66 2.00
N VAL A 224 -13.86 33.72 1.20
CA VAL A 224 -13.30 32.55 0.51
C VAL A 224 -12.74 31.53 1.51
N LEU A 225 -11.99 31.99 2.51
CA LEU A 225 -11.39 31.13 3.54
C LEU A 225 -12.45 30.41 4.39
N LEU A 226 -13.50 31.11 4.82
CA LEU A 226 -14.60 30.54 5.61
C LEU A 226 -15.45 29.58 4.76
N GLY A 227 -15.69 29.89 3.49
CA GLY A 227 -16.35 28.96 2.54
C GLY A 227 -15.54 27.67 2.37
N SER A 228 -14.23 27.79 2.18
CA SER A 228 -13.31 26.65 2.06
C SER A 228 -13.23 25.84 3.36
N ALA A 229 -13.17 26.49 4.52
CA ALA A 229 -13.23 25.82 5.82
C ALA A 229 -14.55 25.05 6.03
N CYS A 230 -15.68 25.60 5.57
CA CYS A 230 -16.96 24.90 5.58
C CYS A 230 -16.93 23.67 4.65
N ILE A 231 -16.33 23.75 3.46
CA ILE A 231 -16.14 22.58 2.59
C ILE A 231 -15.28 21.52 3.28
N CYS A 232 -14.13 21.91 3.86
CA CYS A 232 -13.24 20.99 4.58
C CYS A 232 -13.91 20.28 5.77
N ILE A 233 -14.83 20.95 6.48
CA ILE A 233 -15.48 20.43 7.70
C ILE A 233 -16.80 19.68 7.40
N PHE A 234 -17.64 20.19 6.50
CA PHE A 234 -18.97 19.62 6.24
C PHE A 234 -19.00 18.68 5.02
N CYS A 235 -18.08 18.84 4.07
CA CYS A 235 -17.98 18.02 2.86
C CYS A 235 -16.75 17.08 2.87
N SER A 236 -16.15 16.79 4.03
CA SER A 236 -14.93 15.97 4.17
C SER A 236 -14.98 14.65 3.38
N ASN A 237 -16.06 13.89 3.54
CA ASN A 237 -16.30 12.62 2.83
C ASN A 237 -16.45 12.76 1.30
N LYS A 238 -16.59 13.98 0.77
CA LYS A 238 -16.71 14.28 -0.66
C LYS A 238 -15.47 14.98 -1.24
N LEU A 239 -14.46 15.32 -0.44
CA LEU A 239 -13.23 15.96 -0.94
C LEU A 239 -12.60 15.22 -2.14
N PRO A 240 -12.44 13.88 -2.13
CA PRO A 240 -11.88 13.15 -3.29
C PRO A 240 -12.70 13.26 -4.59
N LEU A 241 -13.98 13.60 -4.50
CA LEU A 241 -14.83 13.89 -5.67
C LEU A 241 -14.71 15.35 -6.10
N ILE A 242 -14.70 16.27 -5.13
CA ILE A 242 -14.51 17.72 -5.38
C ILE A 242 -13.20 17.95 -6.12
N GLU A 243 -12.08 17.39 -5.64
CA GLU A 243 -10.77 17.58 -6.28
C GLU A 243 -10.72 17.03 -7.71
N LYS A 244 -11.38 15.89 -7.99
CA LYS A 244 -11.47 15.36 -9.36
C LYS A 244 -12.29 16.26 -10.29
N LEU A 245 -13.33 16.92 -9.79
CA LEU A 245 -14.13 17.88 -10.56
C LEU A 245 -13.38 19.21 -10.77
N THR A 246 -12.69 19.71 -9.74
CA THR A 246 -11.80 20.88 -9.83
C THR A 246 -10.69 20.66 -10.86
N LEU A 247 -10.12 19.45 -10.97
CA LEU A 247 -9.13 19.14 -12.02
C LEU A 247 -9.71 19.23 -13.44
N VAL A 248 -10.96 18.86 -13.65
CA VAL A 248 -11.64 19.04 -14.95
C VAL A 248 -11.81 20.52 -15.26
N LEU A 249 -12.17 21.35 -14.27
CA LEU A 249 -12.27 22.80 -14.43
C LEU A 249 -10.90 23.44 -14.72
N HIS A 250 -9.85 23.06 -13.99
CA HIS A 250 -8.46 23.50 -14.21
C HIS A 250 -8.03 23.34 -15.67
N VAL A 251 -8.20 22.15 -16.25
CA VAL A 251 -7.83 21.87 -17.64
C VAL A 251 -8.78 22.54 -18.64
N THR A 252 -10.08 22.63 -18.33
CA THR A 252 -11.07 23.27 -19.21
C THR A 252 -10.84 24.78 -19.33
N PHE A 253 -10.59 25.46 -18.20
CA PHE A 253 -10.31 26.89 -18.16
C PHE A 253 -8.93 27.23 -18.76
N PHE A 254 -7.93 26.37 -18.57
CA PHE A 254 -6.63 26.48 -19.25
C PHE A 254 -6.80 26.54 -20.78
N ILE A 255 -7.55 25.58 -21.34
CA ILE A 255 -7.82 25.53 -22.79
C ILE A 255 -8.62 26.76 -23.23
N ALA A 256 -9.70 27.10 -22.51
CA ALA A 256 -10.56 28.23 -22.85
C ALA A 256 -9.79 29.57 -22.88
N ILE A 257 -8.93 29.80 -21.89
CA ILE A 257 -8.13 31.03 -21.80
C ILE A 257 -7.04 31.06 -22.89
N ILE A 258 -6.25 29.99 -23.07
CA ILE A 258 -5.22 29.96 -24.12
C ILE A 258 -5.81 30.14 -25.53
N VAL A 259 -6.93 29.47 -25.83
CA VAL A 259 -7.60 29.62 -27.13
C VAL A 259 -8.12 31.05 -27.29
N THR A 260 -8.71 31.66 -26.26
CA THR A 260 -9.18 33.05 -26.34
C THR A 260 -8.01 34.00 -26.60
N MET A 261 -6.94 33.94 -25.81
CA MET A 261 -5.75 34.79 -25.96
C MET A 261 -5.13 34.67 -27.36
N ALA A 262 -5.01 33.44 -27.89
CA ALA A 262 -4.40 33.17 -29.19
C ALA A 262 -5.28 33.57 -30.38
N VAL A 263 -6.59 33.75 -30.19
CA VAL A 263 -7.55 34.13 -31.24
C VAL A 263 -7.86 35.63 -31.22
N THR A 264 -7.94 36.27 -30.04
CA THR A 264 -8.38 37.67 -29.94
C THR A 264 -7.24 38.69 -29.91
N SER A 265 -6.02 38.32 -29.49
CA SER A 265 -4.98 39.32 -29.19
C SER A 265 -4.59 40.17 -30.42
N PRO A 266 -4.64 41.52 -30.31
CA PRO A 266 -4.29 42.41 -31.41
C PRO A 266 -2.78 42.56 -31.62
N THR A 267 -1.95 42.05 -30.71
CA THR A 267 -0.49 42.23 -30.71
C THR A 267 0.22 40.90 -30.51
N LYS A 268 1.32 40.67 -31.22
CA LYS A 268 2.18 39.50 -31.03
C LYS A 268 3.66 39.89 -30.99
N HIS A 269 4.32 39.60 -29.88
CA HIS A 269 5.76 39.81 -29.70
C HIS A 269 6.60 38.83 -30.55
N SER A 270 7.83 39.23 -30.88
CA SER A 270 8.75 38.36 -31.62
C SER A 270 9.29 37.23 -30.72
N ALA A 271 9.70 36.11 -31.31
CA ALA A 271 10.36 35.04 -30.56
C ALA A 271 11.68 35.51 -29.93
N GLU A 272 12.40 36.41 -30.60
CA GLU A 272 13.59 37.10 -30.06
C GLU A 272 13.25 37.86 -28.77
N TRP A 273 12.15 38.61 -28.75
CA TRP A 273 11.70 39.31 -27.54
C TRP A 273 11.37 38.34 -26.41
N VAL A 274 10.56 37.30 -26.68
CA VAL A 274 10.16 36.30 -25.66
C VAL A 274 11.35 35.52 -25.09
N PHE A 275 12.36 35.19 -25.90
CA PHE A 275 13.48 34.33 -25.49
C PHE A 275 14.79 35.05 -25.13
N SER A 276 14.92 36.35 -25.42
CA SER A 276 16.14 37.12 -25.11
C SER A 276 15.94 38.55 -24.57
N HIS A 277 14.71 39.09 -24.51
CA HIS A 277 14.49 40.40 -23.90
C HIS A 277 14.54 40.33 -22.37
N PHE A 278 15.57 40.93 -21.80
CA PHE A 278 15.77 41.07 -20.37
C PHE A 278 15.55 42.53 -19.95
N GLU A 279 14.69 42.74 -18.96
CA GLU A 279 14.30 44.08 -18.49
C GLU A 279 14.39 44.15 -16.95
N ASN A 280 15.12 45.13 -16.42
CA ASN A 280 15.43 45.23 -14.99
C ASN A 280 14.83 46.49 -14.36
N ASN A 281 13.55 46.41 -14.01
CA ASN A 281 12.81 47.46 -13.31
C ASN A 281 12.91 47.33 -11.77
N SER A 282 13.77 46.44 -11.26
CA SER A 282 13.98 46.23 -9.82
C SER A 282 14.90 47.27 -9.16
N GLY A 283 15.67 48.02 -9.95
CA GLY A 283 16.69 48.95 -9.44
C GLY A 283 17.95 48.28 -8.87
N TRP A 284 18.03 46.95 -8.84
CA TRP A 284 19.27 46.24 -8.52
C TRP A 284 20.26 46.37 -9.69
N GLY A 285 21.38 47.07 -9.45
CA GLY A 285 22.44 47.29 -10.45
C GLY A 285 23.27 46.07 -10.86
N ASN A 286 22.72 44.86 -10.72
CA ASN A 286 23.29 43.61 -11.23
C ASN A 286 22.15 42.71 -11.72
N ASP A 287 22.12 42.45 -13.02
CA ASP A 287 21.05 41.74 -13.71
C ASP A 287 20.90 40.28 -13.27
N ALA A 288 22.00 39.61 -12.88
CA ALA A 288 21.93 38.26 -12.33
C ALA A 288 21.26 38.24 -10.94
N VAL A 289 21.43 39.30 -10.13
CA VAL A 289 20.71 39.45 -8.85
C VAL A 289 19.24 39.73 -9.10
N ALA A 290 18.90 40.62 -10.04
CA ALA A 290 17.52 40.88 -10.44
C ALA A 290 16.82 39.60 -10.94
N TRP A 291 17.44 38.87 -11.87
CA TRP A 291 16.94 37.57 -12.35
C TRP A 291 16.70 36.58 -11.20
N SER A 292 17.67 36.44 -10.29
CA SER A 292 17.59 35.54 -9.13
C SER A 292 16.44 35.89 -8.17
N ILE A 293 15.99 37.16 -8.15
CA ILE A 293 14.82 37.62 -7.38
C ILE A 293 13.52 37.37 -8.16
N GLY A 294 13.51 37.58 -9.49
CA GLY A 294 12.35 37.33 -10.36
C GLY A 294 11.89 35.87 -10.38
N LEU A 295 12.82 34.94 -10.12
CA LEU A 295 12.57 33.51 -9.88
C LEU A 295 11.49 33.24 -8.81
N LEU A 296 11.17 34.20 -7.93
CA LEU A 296 10.11 34.07 -6.94
C LEU A 296 8.78 33.61 -7.58
N SER A 297 8.42 34.21 -8.71
CA SER A 297 7.20 33.90 -9.46
C SER A 297 7.17 32.42 -9.86
N SER A 298 8.26 31.94 -10.42
CA SER A 298 8.38 30.57 -10.96
C SER A 298 8.53 29.52 -9.86
N CYS A 299 9.18 29.85 -8.75
CA CYS A 299 9.34 28.96 -7.60
C CYS A 299 8.06 28.84 -6.76
N TYR A 300 7.30 29.94 -6.62
CA TYR A 300 6.03 29.97 -5.90
C TYR A 300 5.00 29.01 -6.51
N VAL A 301 4.91 28.95 -7.84
CA VAL A 301 3.88 28.17 -8.54
C VAL A 301 4.20 26.67 -8.69
N LEU A 302 5.40 26.24 -8.27
CA LEU A 302 5.87 24.85 -8.39
C LEU A 302 6.20 24.21 -7.03
N ILE A 303 5.71 24.80 -5.93
CA ILE A 303 5.88 24.31 -4.54
C ILE A 303 4.61 23.63 -4.00
N GLY A 304 4.70 22.92 -2.87
CA GLY A 304 3.54 22.29 -2.22
C GLY A 304 3.17 20.90 -2.74
N TYR A 305 3.96 20.33 -3.67
CA TYR A 305 3.83 18.95 -4.16
C TYR A 305 3.90 17.91 -3.02
N ASP A 306 4.52 18.24 -1.89
CA ASP A 306 4.58 17.43 -0.68
C ASP A 306 3.23 17.34 0.07
N GLY A 307 2.19 18.08 -0.33
CA GLY A 307 0.86 18.04 0.27
C GLY A 307 0.24 16.64 0.32
N ALA A 308 0.57 15.77 -0.64
CA ALA A 308 0.22 14.34 -0.61
C ALA A 308 0.73 13.62 0.66
N THR A 309 1.88 14.03 1.19
CA THR A 309 2.48 13.46 2.40
C THR A 309 1.61 13.74 3.61
N HIS A 310 1.04 14.93 3.73
CA HIS A 310 0.16 15.31 4.85
C HIS A 310 -1.20 14.62 4.78
N LEU A 311 -1.59 14.12 3.60
CA LEU A 311 -2.80 13.32 3.38
C LEU A 311 -2.52 11.81 3.25
N SER A 312 -1.30 11.35 3.51
CA SER A 312 -0.89 9.94 3.43
C SER A 312 -1.71 9.00 4.31
N GLU A 313 -2.07 9.45 5.51
CA GLU A 313 -2.92 8.70 6.46
C GLU A 313 -4.38 8.62 5.99
N GLU A 314 -4.81 9.48 5.06
CA GLU A 314 -6.14 9.46 4.40
C GLU A 314 -6.10 8.78 3.01
N MET A 315 -4.97 8.21 2.59
CA MET A 315 -4.75 7.61 1.27
C MET A 315 -4.69 6.08 1.32
N ASN A 316 -5.12 5.40 0.25
CA ASN A 316 -4.88 3.96 0.06
C ASN A 316 -3.60 3.72 -0.75
N ASN A 317 -2.84 2.67 -0.40
CA ASN A 317 -1.49 2.33 -0.87
C ASN A 317 -0.54 3.53 -0.77
N ALA A 318 -0.33 4.03 0.44
CA ALA A 318 0.37 5.30 0.66
C ALA A 318 1.87 5.23 0.27
N GLU A 319 2.53 4.08 0.48
CA GLU A 319 3.94 3.84 0.17
C GLU A 319 4.29 4.01 -1.33
N MET A 320 3.34 3.76 -2.24
CA MET A 320 3.50 4.01 -3.68
C MET A 320 2.65 5.17 -4.19
N GLY A 321 1.53 5.46 -3.52
CA GLY A 321 0.57 6.50 -3.89
C GLY A 321 1.12 7.90 -3.69
N VAL A 322 1.72 8.19 -2.53
CA VAL A 322 2.28 9.50 -2.21
C VAL A 322 3.45 9.86 -3.15
N PRO A 323 4.46 8.98 -3.37
CA PRO A 323 5.53 9.23 -4.35
C PRO A 323 5.01 9.56 -5.76
N ARG A 324 4.02 8.80 -6.23
CA ARG A 324 3.41 9.00 -7.55
C ARG A 324 2.61 10.30 -7.64
N ALA A 325 1.95 10.72 -6.55
CA ALA A 325 1.27 12.01 -6.49
C ALA A 325 2.24 13.20 -6.54
N MET A 326 3.31 13.18 -5.71
CA MET A 326 4.31 14.25 -5.63
C MET A 326 5.03 14.51 -6.96
N VAL A 327 5.39 13.44 -7.69
CA VAL A 327 6.04 13.56 -9.00
C VAL A 327 5.01 13.84 -10.10
N GLY A 328 3.84 13.18 -10.05
CA GLY A 328 2.78 13.30 -11.05
C GLY A 328 2.18 14.71 -11.13
N CYS A 329 1.97 15.40 -10.00
CA CYS A 329 1.42 16.75 -10.03
C CYS A 329 2.38 17.74 -10.70
N LEU A 330 3.70 17.61 -10.50
CA LEU A 330 4.70 18.42 -11.20
C LEU A 330 4.75 18.12 -12.70
N VAL A 331 4.68 16.84 -13.09
CA VAL A 331 4.67 16.42 -14.51
C VAL A 331 3.45 16.96 -15.26
N VAL A 332 2.33 17.21 -14.57
CA VAL A 332 1.16 17.92 -15.12
C VAL A 332 1.36 19.44 -15.11
N ASN A 333 1.69 20.02 -13.96
CA ASN A 333 1.71 21.46 -13.74
C ASN A 333 2.86 22.19 -14.46
N GLY A 334 4.04 21.59 -14.57
CA GLY A 334 5.20 22.19 -15.25
C GLY A 334 4.90 22.54 -16.71
N PRO A 335 4.46 21.56 -17.54
CA PRO A 335 4.06 21.81 -18.93
C PRO A 335 2.89 22.80 -19.07
N LEU A 336 1.87 22.73 -18.21
CA LEU A 336 0.74 23.68 -18.24
C LEU A 336 1.21 25.11 -17.93
N GLY A 337 1.93 25.32 -16.83
CA GLY A 337 2.48 26.62 -16.45
C GLY A 337 3.41 27.21 -17.51
N PHE A 338 4.27 26.39 -18.12
CA PHE A 338 5.18 26.82 -19.18
C PHE A 338 4.45 27.18 -20.48
N ALA A 339 3.46 26.39 -20.90
CA ALA A 339 2.65 26.67 -22.09
C ALA A 339 1.83 27.96 -21.92
N PHE A 340 1.16 28.13 -20.77
CA PHE A 340 0.42 29.34 -20.44
C PHE A 340 1.33 30.57 -20.40
N LEU A 341 2.52 30.46 -19.80
CA LEU A 341 3.49 31.54 -19.77
C LEU A 341 3.91 32.00 -21.16
N LEU A 342 4.24 31.06 -22.06
CA LEU A 342 4.60 31.41 -23.43
C LEU A 342 3.45 32.12 -24.15
N VAL A 343 2.20 31.68 -23.96
CA VAL A 343 1.03 32.36 -24.54
C VAL A 343 0.85 33.77 -23.96
N ILE A 344 1.07 33.99 -22.65
CA ILE A 344 1.13 35.36 -22.10
C ILE A 344 2.24 36.17 -22.78
N LEU A 345 3.49 35.71 -22.74
CA LEU A 345 4.63 36.50 -23.22
C LEU A 345 4.57 36.78 -24.73
N PHE A 346 3.95 35.91 -25.54
CA PHE A 346 3.73 36.20 -26.95
C PHE A 346 2.63 37.24 -27.20
N PHE A 347 1.63 37.40 -26.33
CA PHE A 347 0.41 38.14 -26.64
C PHE A 347 0.06 39.27 -25.65
N MET A 348 0.84 39.48 -24.59
CA MET A 348 0.49 40.37 -23.45
C MET A 348 0.40 41.87 -23.73
N GLY A 349 0.88 42.35 -24.88
CA GLY A 349 0.99 43.79 -25.14
C GLY A 349 2.12 44.44 -24.34
N ASP A 350 1.88 45.63 -23.80
CA ASP A 350 2.89 46.44 -23.14
C ASP A 350 3.10 46.07 -21.65
N ILE A 351 4.37 45.93 -21.24
CA ILE A 351 4.74 45.61 -19.84
C ILE A 351 4.41 46.76 -18.90
N SER A 352 4.64 48.02 -19.31
CA SER A 352 4.46 49.17 -18.43
C SER A 352 2.99 49.42 -18.09
N ALA A 353 2.09 49.34 -19.08
CA ALA A 353 0.65 49.39 -18.87
C ALA A 353 0.17 48.25 -17.96
N ALA A 354 0.61 47.02 -18.23
CA ALA A 354 0.23 45.86 -17.42
C ALA A 354 0.72 45.96 -15.95
N LEU A 355 1.90 46.55 -15.69
CA LEU A 355 2.40 46.79 -14.34
C LEU A 355 1.76 48.02 -13.65
N ALA A 356 1.26 49.00 -14.42
CA ALA A 356 0.66 50.23 -13.90
C ALA A 356 -0.87 50.14 -13.66
N THR A 357 -1.51 49.00 -13.98
CA THR A 357 -2.97 48.84 -13.91
C THR A 357 -3.57 49.16 -12.52
N PRO A 358 -4.66 49.96 -12.43
CA PRO A 358 -5.34 50.23 -11.17
C PRO A 358 -6.02 49.00 -10.57
N THR A 359 -6.18 47.92 -11.33
CA THR A 359 -6.73 46.64 -10.85
C THR A 359 -5.78 45.90 -9.90
N GLY A 360 -4.50 46.26 -9.88
CA GLY A 360 -3.45 45.64 -9.05
C GLY A 360 -2.94 44.29 -9.55
N PHE A 361 -3.48 43.76 -10.66
CA PHE A 361 -3.10 42.47 -11.23
C PHE A 361 -2.84 42.58 -12.74
N PRO A 362 -1.58 42.44 -13.21
CA PRO A 362 -1.26 42.58 -14.63
C PRO A 362 -2.09 41.71 -15.57
N ILE A 363 -2.48 40.50 -15.14
CA ILE A 363 -3.30 39.59 -15.95
C ILE A 363 -4.67 40.19 -16.33
N ILE A 364 -5.26 41.04 -15.47
CA ILE A 364 -6.57 41.65 -15.72
C ILE A 364 -6.46 42.69 -16.85
N GLU A 365 -5.40 43.51 -16.83
CA GLU A 365 -5.07 44.47 -17.88
C GLU A 365 -4.70 43.76 -19.19
N ILE A 366 -3.91 42.69 -19.11
CA ILE A 366 -3.52 41.86 -20.25
C ILE A 366 -4.77 41.25 -20.93
N PHE A 367 -5.73 40.73 -20.17
CA PHE A 367 -6.98 40.22 -20.73
C PHE A 367 -7.88 41.34 -21.31
N LEU A 368 -7.88 42.54 -20.73
CA LEU A 368 -8.58 43.68 -21.30
C LEU A 368 -7.97 44.09 -22.65
N HIS A 369 -6.64 44.21 -22.73
CA HIS A 369 -5.89 44.51 -23.96
C HIS A 369 -6.09 43.44 -25.04
N MET A 370 -6.03 42.16 -24.66
CA MET A 370 -6.23 41.02 -25.58
C MET A 370 -7.64 40.90 -26.16
N THR A 371 -8.67 41.35 -25.44
CA THR A 371 -10.08 41.12 -25.82
C THR A 371 -10.83 42.39 -26.24
N GLY A 372 -10.30 43.57 -25.90
CA GLY A 372 -10.99 44.85 -26.07
C GLY A 372 -12.30 44.98 -25.29
N SER A 373 -12.57 44.07 -24.33
CA SER A 373 -13.90 43.91 -23.72
C SER A 373 -13.81 43.62 -22.22
N VAL A 374 -14.32 44.54 -21.42
CA VAL A 374 -14.44 44.40 -19.96
C VAL A 374 -15.18 43.11 -19.57
N ALA A 375 -16.22 42.72 -20.30
CA ALA A 375 -16.98 41.51 -20.03
C ALA A 375 -16.17 40.22 -20.32
N ALA A 376 -15.37 40.21 -21.39
CA ALA A 376 -14.52 39.07 -21.72
C ALA A 376 -13.35 38.94 -20.72
N ALA A 377 -12.66 40.05 -20.43
CA ALA A 377 -11.61 40.10 -19.42
C ALA A 377 -12.13 39.66 -18.03
N THR A 378 -13.29 40.16 -17.62
CA THR A 378 -13.96 39.76 -16.36
C THR A 378 -14.26 38.27 -16.34
N THR A 379 -14.72 37.69 -17.45
CA THR A 379 -15.01 36.25 -17.56
C THR A 379 -13.73 35.41 -17.43
N MET A 380 -12.65 35.81 -18.10
CA MET A 380 -11.36 35.10 -18.05
C MET A 380 -10.69 35.19 -16.67
N THR A 381 -10.71 36.36 -16.02
CA THR A 381 -10.25 36.50 -14.64
C THR A 381 -11.15 35.73 -13.67
N ALA A 382 -12.47 35.72 -13.86
CA ALA A 382 -13.38 34.98 -12.99
C ALA A 382 -13.12 33.47 -13.01
N MET A 383 -12.71 32.88 -14.14
CA MET A 383 -12.24 31.49 -14.19
C MET A 383 -11.04 31.25 -13.27
N ILE A 384 -10.03 32.13 -13.33
CA ILE A 384 -8.83 32.08 -12.48
C ILE A 384 -9.18 32.26 -10.99
N THR A 385 -10.06 33.20 -10.68
CA THR A 385 -10.56 33.46 -9.32
C THR A 385 -11.37 32.28 -8.77
N VAL A 386 -12.21 31.64 -9.58
CA VAL A 386 -12.94 30.41 -9.20
C VAL A 386 -11.97 29.27 -8.88
N MET A 387 -10.91 29.11 -9.68
CA MET A 387 -9.86 28.13 -9.37
C MET A 387 -9.14 28.48 -8.07
N ALA A 388 -8.73 29.72 -7.84
CA ALA A 388 -8.11 30.13 -6.57
C ALA A 388 -9.02 29.90 -5.34
N CYS A 389 -10.33 30.10 -5.47
CA CYS A 389 -11.32 29.70 -4.45
C CYS A 389 -11.32 28.19 -4.21
N LEU A 390 -11.30 27.36 -5.26
CA LEU A 390 -11.28 25.90 -5.15
C LEU A 390 -9.96 25.39 -4.56
N SER A 391 -8.80 25.89 -5.03
CA SER A 391 -7.44 25.57 -4.54
C SER A 391 -7.22 25.91 -3.06
N THR A 392 -8.01 26.82 -2.50
CA THR A 392 -8.00 27.09 -1.05
C THR A 392 -8.42 25.86 -0.24
N VAL A 393 -9.29 24.98 -0.77
CA VAL A 393 -9.76 23.75 -0.09
C VAL A 393 -8.62 22.74 0.15
N PRO A 394 -7.85 22.27 -0.87
CA PRO A 394 -6.74 21.34 -0.65
C PRO A 394 -5.56 21.97 0.10
N LEU A 395 -5.30 23.28 -0.09
CA LEU A 395 -4.29 24.02 0.68
C LEU A 395 -4.60 24.05 2.19
N LEU A 396 -5.81 24.51 2.57
CA LEU A 396 -6.26 24.53 3.97
C LEU A 396 -6.33 23.12 4.56
N THR A 397 -6.73 22.14 3.75
CA THR A 397 -6.72 20.72 4.09
C THR A 397 -5.32 20.26 4.49
N ALA A 398 -4.31 20.44 3.63
CA ALA A 398 -2.93 20.01 3.89
C ALA A 398 -2.33 20.72 5.11
N ALA A 399 -2.48 22.04 5.22
CA ALA A 399 -1.98 22.83 6.35
C ALA A 399 -2.58 22.39 7.69
N ALA A 400 -3.88 22.04 7.73
CA ALA A 400 -4.52 21.51 8.92
C ALA A 400 -4.01 20.10 9.29
N ARG A 401 -3.63 19.26 8.32
CA ARG A 401 -3.07 17.92 8.59
C ARG A 401 -1.64 17.98 9.15
N ILE A 402 -0.76 18.82 8.62
CA ILE A 402 0.58 18.95 9.22
C ILE A 402 0.52 19.60 10.60
N MET A 403 -0.32 20.63 10.81
CA MET A 403 -0.54 21.18 12.16
C MET A 403 -1.05 20.12 13.13
N TRP A 404 -2.01 19.29 12.70
CA TRP A 404 -2.53 18.17 13.49
C TRP A 404 -1.45 17.15 13.83
N ALA A 405 -0.67 16.68 12.85
CA ALA A 405 0.37 15.71 13.07
C ALA A 405 1.48 16.25 14.00
N PHE A 406 1.94 17.49 13.77
CA PHE A 406 2.95 18.11 14.62
C PHE A 406 2.43 18.41 16.04
N ALA A 407 1.12 18.65 16.22
CA ALA A 407 0.48 18.71 17.52
C ALA A 407 0.36 17.34 18.21
N ARG A 408 -0.01 16.29 17.47
CA ARG A 408 -0.07 14.89 17.95
C ARG A 408 1.25 14.50 18.61
N ASP A 409 2.35 14.91 17.98
CA ASP A 409 3.72 14.60 18.40
C ASP A 409 4.31 15.62 19.39
N GLN A 410 3.45 16.44 20.03
CA GLN A 410 3.78 17.44 21.06
C GLN A 410 4.67 18.62 20.60
N GLY A 411 4.77 18.87 19.29
CA GLY A 411 5.56 19.97 18.72
C GLY A 411 4.99 21.38 18.94
N LEU A 412 3.71 21.50 19.32
CA LEU A 412 2.98 22.77 19.45
C LEU A 412 2.37 22.99 20.85
N PRO A 413 2.22 24.25 21.31
CA PRO A 413 1.44 24.55 22.51
C PRO A 413 -0.03 24.15 22.32
N PHE A 414 -0.68 23.74 23.42
CA PHE A 414 -2.06 23.19 23.41
C PHE A 414 -2.25 21.94 22.53
N ALA A 415 -1.16 21.21 22.26
CA ALA A 415 -1.09 19.94 21.52
C ALA A 415 -2.32 19.04 21.69
N GLU A 416 -2.68 18.72 22.94
CA GLU A 416 -3.79 17.84 23.32
C GLU A 416 -5.15 18.22 22.67
N ARG A 417 -5.39 19.52 22.39
CA ARG A 417 -6.61 19.99 21.70
C ARG A 417 -6.46 20.03 20.19
N ILE A 418 -5.31 20.49 19.68
CA ILE A 418 -5.04 20.61 18.24
C ILE A 418 -4.92 19.23 17.59
N ALA A 419 -4.34 18.26 18.29
CA ALA A 419 -4.25 16.85 17.89
C ALA A 419 -5.61 16.10 17.86
N SER A 420 -6.71 16.72 18.32
CA SER A 420 -8.00 16.03 18.43
C SER A 420 -8.70 15.86 17.09
N VAL A 421 -9.18 14.63 16.86
CA VAL A 421 -9.95 14.25 15.65
C VAL A 421 -11.43 14.15 15.99
N ASP A 422 -12.28 14.69 15.11
CA ASP A 422 -13.73 14.54 15.22
C ASP A 422 -14.15 13.09 14.92
N LYS A 423 -14.63 12.36 15.94
CA LYS A 423 -15.07 10.96 15.81
C LYS A 423 -16.18 10.74 14.77
N ARG A 424 -17.01 11.74 14.48
CA ARG A 424 -18.10 11.64 13.48
C ARG A 424 -17.61 11.90 12.06
N ARG A 425 -16.59 12.75 11.89
CA ARG A 425 -16.09 13.19 10.57
C ARG A 425 -14.75 12.57 10.17
N GLN A 426 -14.03 11.96 11.12
CA GLN A 426 -12.71 11.34 10.95
C GLN A 426 -11.65 12.32 10.38
N ILE A 427 -11.70 13.58 10.80
CA ILE A 427 -10.79 14.68 10.41
C ILE A 427 -10.43 15.59 11.60
N PRO A 428 -9.26 16.26 11.58
CA PRO A 428 -8.80 17.16 12.66
C PRO A 428 -9.48 18.54 12.60
N THR A 429 -10.77 18.57 12.95
CA THR A 429 -11.62 19.78 12.87
C THR A 429 -11.06 20.95 13.68
N VAL A 430 -10.41 20.70 14.82
CA VAL A 430 -9.77 21.76 15.62
C VAL A 430 -8.60 22.40 14.88
N SER A 431 -7.74 21.62 14.23
CA SER A 431 -6.65 22.17 13.41
C SER A 431 -7.16 23.00 12.23
N ILE A 432 -8.25 22.59 11.57
CA ILE A 432 -8.85 23.40 10.49
C ILE A 432 -9.28 24.76 11.02
N ILE A 433 -10.00 24.80 12.16
CA ILE A 433 -10.44 26.05 12.79
C ILE A 433 -9.25 26.92 13.24
N VAL A 434 -8.19 26.32 13.81
CA VAL A 434 -6.99 27.05 14.24
C VAL A 434 -6.20 27.60 13.06
N VAL A 435 -6.00 26.84 11.96
CA VAL A 435 -5.35 27.34 10.74
C VAL A 435 -6.18 28.49 10.14
N SER A 436 -7.50 28.32 9.98
CA SER A 436 -8.37 29.39 9.47
C SER A 436 -8.32 30.64 10.35
N PHE A 437 -8.33 30.51 11.67
CA PHE A 437 -8.23 31.67 12.58
C PHE A 437 -6.87 32.37 12.49
N LEU A 438 -5.77 31.62 12.45
CA LEU A 438 -4.43 32.20 12.24
C LEU A 438 -4.33 32.91 10.90
N LEU A 439 -4.92 32.36 9.83
CA LEU A 439 -5.00 32.98 8.51
C LEU A 439 -5.84 34.27 8.50
N MET A 440 -6.97 34.29 9.23
CA MET A 440 -7.76 35.51 9.42
C MET A 440 -6.92 36.60 10.09
N LEU A 441 -6.17 36.29 11.16
CA LEU A 441 -5.27 37.24 11.80
C LEU A 441 -4.13 37.71 10.87
N LEU A 442 -3.54 36.79 10.10
CA LEU A 442 -2.45 37.06 9.15
C LEU A 442 -2.89 38.07 8.08
N SER A 443 -4.12 37.94 7.58
CA SER A 443 -4.71 38.83 6.57
C SER A 443 -5.06 40.25 7.05
N LEU A 444 -5.05 40.51 8.37
CA LEU A 444 -5.19 41.87 8.89
C LEU A 444 -3.97 42.74 8.54
N ILE A 445 -2.80 42.13 8.33
CA ILE A 445 -1.57 42.82 7.91
C ILE A 445 -1.76 43.55 6.58
N ASN A 446 -2.55 42.98 5.67
CA ASN A 446 -2.90 43.60 4.38
C ASN A 446 -3.55 44.99 4.53
N ILE A 447 -4.32 45.23 5.60
CA ILE A 447 -4.94 46.54 5.86
C ILE A 447 -3.85 47.61 6.03
N GLY A 448 -2.81 47.31 6.81
CA GLY A 448 -1.65 48.19 7.02
C GLY A 448 -0.71 48.26 5.81
N SER A 449 -0.38 47.12 5.21
CA SER A 449 0.47 47.04 4.01
C SER A 449 0.26 45.75 3.23
N THR A 450 -0.16 45.88 1.97
CA THR A 450 -0.16 44.81 0.97
C THR A 450 1.22 44.18 0.81
N THR A 451 2.28 44.99 0.78
CA THR A 451 3.66 44.50 0.61
C THR A 451 4.15 43.69 1.81
N ALA A 452 3.72 44.05 3.03
CA ALA A 452 4.03 43.25 4.22
C ALA A 452 3.30 41.90 4.22
N PHE A 453 2.10 41.83 3.64
CA PHE A 453 1.43 40.55 3.38
C PHE A 453 2.13 39.74 2.28
N ASN A 454 2.55 40.37 1.18
CA ASN A 454 3.30 39.69 0.12
C ASN A 454 4.66 39.13 0.61
N ALA A 455 5.33 39.79 1.55
CA ALA A 455 6.53 39.24 2.21
C ALA A 455 6.25 37.95 3.02
N ILE A 456 5.01 37.74 3.48
CA ILE A 456 4.57 36.49 4.13
C ILE A 456 4.33 35.38 3.09
N LEU A 457 3.94 35.73 1.86
CA LEU A 457 3.89 34.78 0.74
C LEU A 457 5.32 34.34 0.34
N SER A 458 6.28 35.27 0.28
CA SER A 458 7.70 34.91 0.08
C SER A 458 8.24 34.03 1.23
N LEU A 459 7.85 34.32 2.47
CA LEU A 459 8.17 33.48 3.63
C LEU A 459 7.59 32.06 3.49
N ALA A 460 6.40 31.90 2.91
CA ALA A 460 5.80 30.59 2.67
C ALA A 460 6.70 29.73 1.77
N VAL A 461 7.14 30.29 0.64
CA VAL A 461 8.03 29.63 -0.34
C VAL A 461 9.34 29.22 0.34
N VAL A 462 10.03 30.17 0.99
CA VAL A 462 11.33 29.89 1.60
C VAL A 462 11.23 28.93 2.79
N SER A 463 10.15 28.99 3.58
CA SER A 463 9.95 28.06 4.70
C SER A 463 9.71 26.63 4.20
N LEU A 464 8.87 26.44 3.17
CA LEU A 464 8.68 25.12 2.56
C LEU A 464 9.99 24.60 1.95
N GLN A 465 10.70 25.39 1.15
CA GLN A 465 12.00 25.01 0.56
C GLN A 465 13.05 24.65 1.62
N ALA A 466 13.15 25.42 2.72
CA ALA A 466 14.03 25.12 3.84
C ALA A 466 13.62 23.83 4.58
N SER A 467 12.32 23.54 4.66
CA SER A 467 11.82 22.27 5.24
C SER A 467 12.14 21.05 4.38
N TYR A 468 12.25 21.21 3.06
CA TYR A 468 12.68 20.16 2.13
C TYR A 468 14.20 19.94 2.18
N LEU A 469 14.97 21.01 2.34
CA LEU A 469 16.43 20.99 2.29
C LEU A 469 17.05 20.08 3.36
N LEU A 470 16.58 20.16 4.61
CA LEU A 470 17.12 19.39 5.75
C LEU A 470 17.02 17.86 5.58
N PRO A 471 15.84 17.25 5.29
CA PRO A 471 15.75 15.80 5.07
C PRO A 471 16.54 15.34 3.84
N ILE A 472 16.65 16.13 2.76
CA ILE A 472 17.46 15.75 1.59
C ILE A 472 18.95 15.75 1.92
N ILE A 473 19.46 16.74 2.67
CA ILE A 473 20.84 16.76 3.18
C ILE A 473 21.12 15.52 4.05
N LEU A 474 20.20 15.17 4.96
CA LEU A 474 20.35 13.99 5.83
C LEU A 474 20.28 12.68 5.04
N LEU A 475 19.48 12.61 3.96
CA LEU A 475 19.45 11.48 3.04
C LEU A 475 20.77 11.33 2.26
N ILE A 476 21.36 12.42 1.77
CA ILE A 476 22.70 12.39 1.14
C ILE A 476 23.74 11.92 2.16
N TRP A 477 23.74 12.49 3.38
CA TRP A 477 24.68 12.11 4.43
C TRP A 477 24.59 10.63 4.77
N ARG A 478 23.38 10.07 4.94
CA ARG A 478 23.23 8.62 5.14
C ARG A 478 23.62 7.80 3.91
N ARG A 479 23.24 8.21 2.70
CA ARG A 479 23.63 7.52 1.45
C ARG A 479 25.16 7.39 1.30
N LEU A 480 25.92 8.40 1.76
CA LEU A 480 27.38 8.44 1.65
C LEU A 480 28.11 7.78 2.83
N PHE A 481 27.64 7.98 4.07
CA PHE A 481 28.40 7.61 5.28
C PHE A 481 27.77 6.50 6.13
N ARG A 482 26.49 6.18 5.95
CA ARG A 482 25.74 5.16 6.73
C ARG A 482 24.65 4.46 5.89
N PRO A 483 24.97 3.89 4.71
CA PRO A 483 23.96 3.38 3.78
C PRO A 483 23.11 2.26 4.39
N ASP A 484 23.71 1.42 5.24
CA ASP A 484 23.08 0.28 5.92
C ASP A 484 21.97 0.70 6.91
N THR A 485 21.95 1.98 7.28
CA THR A 485 20.94 2.56 8.18
C THR A 485 19.72 3.13 7.43
N LEU A 486 19.68 3.04 6.10
CA LEU A 486 18.54 3.47 5.29
C LEU A 486 17.60 2.29 5.03
N ARG A 487 16.45 2.28 5.73
CA ARG A 487 15.29 1.53 5.28
C ARG A 487 14.65 2.28 4.10
N TRP A 488 14.26 1.54 3.08
CA TRP A 488 13.77 2.05 1.80
C TRP A 488 12.41 1.45 1.47
N GLY A 489 11.43 2.30 1.20
CA GLY A 489 10.13 1.90 0.65
C GLY A 489 10.21 1.29 -0.75
N PRO A 490 9.07 0.92 -1.34
CA PRO A 490 8.99 0.35 -2.69
C PRO A 490 9.36 1.34 -3.82
N TRP A 491 9.22 2.65 -3.63
CA TRP A 491 9.68 3.66 -4.60
C TRP A 491 11.12 4.09 -4.34
N ARG A 492 12.01 3.89 -5.33
CA ARG A 492 13.45 4.19 -5.23
C ARG A 492 13.99 4.74 -6.56
N LEU A 493 14.87 5.73 -6.49
CA LEU A 493 15.62 6.30 -7.63
C LEU A 493 16.89 5.51 -7.96
N GLY A 494 17.24 4.50 -7.16
CA GLY A 494 18.41 3.65 -7.34
C GLY A 494 19.71 4.45 -7.48
N LYS A 495 20.45 4.22 -8.57
CA LYS A 495 21.72 4.90 -8.88
C LYS A 495 21.55 6.40 -9.17
N ALA A 496 20.39 6.83 -9.69
CA ALA A 496 20.14 8.24 -10.00
C ALA A 496 19.85 9.10 -8.76
N GLY A 497 19.50 8.49 -7.62
CA GLY A 497 19.10 9.21 -6.42
C GLY A 497 20.17 10.13 -5.84
N LEU A 498 21.45 9.75 -5.85
CA LEU A 498 22.51 10.64 -5.33
C LEU A 498 22.69 11.92 -6.20
N PRO A 499 22.85 11.83 -7.54
CA PRO A 499 22.81 13.02 -8.40
C PRO A 499 21.56 13.88 -8.24
N ILE A 500 20.37 13.27 -8.21
CA ILE A 500 19.10 14.00 -8.06
C ILE A 500 19.04 14.77 -6.74
N ASN A 501 19.45 14.14 -5.63
CA ASN A 501 19.49 14.77 -4.32
C ASN A 501 20.48 15.95 -4.26
N ILE A 502 21.64 15.83 -4.92
CA ILE A 502 22.63 16.92 -4.99
C ILE A 502 22.08 18.11 -5.78
N ILE A 503 21.43 17.87 -6.93
CA ILE A 503 20.79 18.92 -7.74
C ILE A 503 19.67 19.62 -6.94
N ALA A 504 18.84 18.84 -6.23
CA ALA A 504 17.81 19.37 -5.33
C ALA A 504 18.40 20.27 -4.23
N VAL A 505 19.49 19.86 -3.58
CA VAL A 505 20.15 20.67 -2.54
C VAL A 505 20.73 21.97 -3.10
N ILE A 506 21.37 21.92 -4.28
CA ILE A 506 21.90 23.13 -4.94
C ILE A 506 20.78 24.12 -5.27
N TYR A 507 19.69 23.64 -5.88
CA TYR A 507 18.51 24.45 -6.20
C TYR A 507 17.90 25.08 -4.93
N LEU A 508 17.61 24.28 -3.91
CA LEU A 508 16.97 24.75 -2.68
C LEU A 508 17.84 25.73 -1.87
N ILE A 509 19.17 25.56 -1.84
CA ILE A 509 20.08 26.53 -1.21
C ILE A 509 20.06 27.85 -1.98
N TYR A 510 20.17 27.78 -3.31
CA TYR A 510 20.19 28.97 -4.17
C TYR A 510 18.89 29.79 -4.04
N THR A 511 17.72 29.16 -4.12
CA THR A 511 16.44 29.86 -3.96
C THR A 511 16.23 30.37 -2.53
N CYS A 512 16.57 29.61 -1.49
CA CYS A 512 16.45 30.08 -0.10
C CYS A 512 17.33 31.31 0.20
N ILE A 513 18.40 31.55 -0.56
CA ILE A 513 19.23 32.76 -0.43
C ILE A 513 18.56 33.94 -1.14
N PHE A 514 18.27 33.83 -2.45
CA PHE A 514 17.84 34.98 -3.25
C PHE A 514 16.38 35.38 -3.04
N LEU A 515 15.48 34.44 -2.71
CA LEU A 515 14.06 34.74 -2.46
C LEU A 515 13.82 35.49 -1.11
N LEU A 516 14.86 35.67 -0.31
CA LEU A 516 14.87 36.51 0.89
C LEU A 516 15.27 37.97 0.64
N PHE A 517 15.69 38.32 -0.58
CA PHE A 517 16.07 39.70 -0.93
C PHE A 517 14.82 40.57 -1.15
N PRO A 518 14.91 41.90 -0.97
CA PRO A 518 13.84 42.83 -1.31
C PRO A 518 13.68 43.00 -2.83
N PRO A 519 12.45 43.05 -3.36
CA PRO A 519 12.18 43.10 -4.80
C PRO A 519 12.54 44.43 -5.49
N TYR A 520 12.81 45.49 -4.71
CA TYR A 520 13.14 46.81 -5.25
C TYR A 520 14.30 47.49 -4.49
N GLN A 521 15.07 48.31 -5.22
CA GLN A 521 15.98 49.30 -4.68
C GLN A 521 15.50 50.73 -5.02
N PRO A 522 15.68 51.73 -4.14
CA PRO A 522 16.23 51.64 -2.79
C PRO A 522 15.30 50.91 -1.80
N ILE A 523 15.89 50.29 -0.79
CA ILE A 523 15.15 49.61 0.29
C ILE A 523 14.50 50.65 1.22
N THR A 524 13.24 50.44 1.55
CA THR A 524 12.40 51.22 2.45
C THR A 524 11.67 50.28 3.41
N PRO A 525 11.11 50.78 4.54
CA PRO A 525 10.24 49.99 5.40
C PRO A 525 8.96 49.46 4.73
N VAL A 526 8.63 49.90 3.51
CA VAL A 526 7.43 49.48 2.76
C VAL A 526 7.74 48.38 1.75
N ASN A 527 8.93 48.36 1.14
CA ASN A 527 9.34 47.35 0.14
C ASN A 527 10.36 46.31 0.66
N MET A 528 10.80 46.41 1.92
CA MET A 528 11.68 45.41 2.54
C MET A 528 11.02 44.03 2.61
N ASN A 529 11.76 42.98 2.23
CA ASN A 529 11.33 41.60 2.42
C ASN A 529 11.50 41.22 3.91
N TYR A 530 10.39 41.10 4.63
CA TYR A 530 10.38 40.80 6.06
C TYR A 530 10.53 39.30 6.39
N ALA A 531 10.57 38.40 5.40
CA ALA A 531 10.72 36.97 5.63
C ALA A 531 11.92 36.59 6.52
N PRO A 532 13.14 37.17 6.39
CA PRO A 532 14.26 36.89 7.30
C PRO A 532 13.97 37.30 8.75
N VAL A 533 13.20 38.37 8.95
CA VAL A 533 12.85 38.91 10.27
C VAL A 533 11.77 38.05 10.94
N VAL A 534 10.81 37.52 10.18
CA VAL A 534 9.81 36.58 10.72
C VAL A 534 10.46 35.22 11.01
N LEU A 535 11.26 34.68 10.09
CA LEU A 535 11.96 33.40 10.26
C LEU A 535 12.95 33.46 11.44
N GLY A 536 13.83 34.47 11.46
CA GLY A 536 14.77 34.69 12.56
C GLY A 536 14.13 35.16 13.87
N GLY A 537 12.98 35.84 13.79
CA GLY A 537 12.17 36.28 14.93
C GLY A 537 11.47 35.10 15.61
N ALA A 538 10.93 34.17 14.83
CA ALA A 538 10.39 32.90 15.31
C ALA A 538 11.47 32.06 16.02
N LEU A 539 12.66 31.93 15.42
CA LEU A 539 13.81 31.26 16.05
C LEU A 539 14.23 31.92 17.37
N LYS A 540 14.14 33.26 17.49
CA LYS A 540 14.41 34.00 18.73
C LYS A 540 13.25 34.01 19.73
N LEU A 541 12.03 33.70 19.32
CA LEU A 541 10.85 33.62 20.19
C LEU A 541 10.83 32.34 21.03
N LYS A 542 11.63 31.33 20.66
CA LYS A 542 11.84 30.18 21.53
C LYS A 542 12.50 30.62 22.84
N CYS A 543 12.00 30.07 23.95
CA CYS A 543 12.70 30.04 25.22
C CYS A 543 14.07 29.35 25.01
N ASP A 544 15.16 29.91 25.55
CA ASP A 544 16.48 29.24 25.50
C ASP A 544 16.58 28.03 26.47
N GLU A 545 15.49 27.72 27.17
CA GLU A 545 15.25 26.48 27.96
C GLU A 545 16.27 26.18 29.06
N ALA A 546 17.17 27.13 29.37
CA ALA A 546 18.05 27.06 30.53
C ALA A 546 17.25 27.09 31.85
N GLU A 547 17.50 26.11 32.71
CA GLU A 547 17.00 26.07 34.08
C GLU A 547 17.89 26.90 35.02
N PRO A 548 17.34 27.55 36.07
CA PRO A 548 15.92 27.61 36.43
C PRO A 548 15.12 28.69 35.68
N ALA A 549 15.80 29.59 34.96
CA ALA A 549 15.17 30.68 34.22
C ALA A 549 15.96 31.00 32.94
N CYS A 550 15.26 31.14 31.82
CA CYS A 550 15.90 31.33 30.53
C CYS A 550 16.58 32.71 30.44
N ALA A 551 17.73 32.75 29.79
CA ALA A 551 18.58 33.93 29.64
C ALA A 551 17.82 35.12 29.01
N ARG A 552 16.81 34.87 28.17
CA ARG A 552 15.94 35.93 27.66
C ARG A 552 15.06 36.57 28.75
N CYS A 553 14.45 35.79 29.65
CA CYS A 553 13.67 36.36 30.76
C CYS A 553 14.57 37.11 31.75
N VAL A 554 15.74 36.54 32.09
CA VAL A 554 16.77 37.19 32.92
C VAL A 554 17.20 38.53 32.30
N LYS A 555 17.54 38.55 31.02
CA LYS A 555 17.99 39.76 30.31
C LYS A 555 16.89 40.82 30.12
N SER A 556 15.62 40.41 30.03
CA SER A 556 14.47 41.33 30.00
C SER A 556 13.96 41.72 31.38
N ASN A 557 14.58 41.25 32.47
CA ASN A 557 14.17 41.48 33.86
C ASN A 557 12.70 41.07 34.12
N LEU A 558 12.25 40.00 33.47
CA LEU A 558 10.89 39.45 33.56
C LEU A 558 10.88 38.16 34.38
N LEU A 559 9.83 37.99 35.17
CA LEU A 559 9.64 36.81 36.02
C LEU A 559 9.36 35.58 35.13
N CYS A 560 10.37 34.72 34.96
CA CYS A 560 10.28 33.55 34.09
C CYS A 560 9.24 32.55 34.66
N PRO A 561 8.22 32.12 33.88
CA PRO A 561 7.20 31.18 34.37
C PRO A 561 7.72 29.74 34.58
N GLY A 562 8.95 29.46 34.12
CA GLY A 562 9.59 28.14 34.16
C GLY A 562 9.06 27.20 33.06
N TYR A 563 9.94 26.43 32.44
CA TYR A 563 9.57 25.47 31.40
C TYR A 563 9.08 24.15 32.01
N LYS A 564 7.91 24.19 32.68
CA LYS A 564 7.36 23.12 33.55
C LYS A 564 7.01 21.77 32.87
N ARG A 565 7.35 21.59 31.59
CA ARG A 565 7.37 20.29 30.91
C ARG A 565 8.65 20.26 30.07
N PRO A 566 9.64 19.38 30.32
CA PRO A 566 10.75 19.22 29.38
C PRO A 566 10.20 18.83 28.00
N VAL A 567 10.96 19.07 26.93
CA VAL A 567 10.56 18.70 25.55
C VAL A 567 10.45 17.18 25.45
N LYS A 568 9.27 16.64 25.77
CA LYS A 568 9.00 15.21 25.86
C LYS A 568 8.75 14.66 24.45
N TRP A 569 9.83 14.56 23.70
CA TRP A 569 9.88 13.84 22.42
C TRP A 569 9.23 12.46 22.59
N SER A 570 8.34 12.09 21.68
CA SER A 570 7.68 10.78 21.71
C SER A 570 8.70 9.69 21.39
N THR A 571 9.05 8.86 22.38
CA THR A 571 9.91 7.68 22.19
C THR A 571 9.24 6.57 21.36
N LYS A 572 7.97 6.74 20.97
CA LYS A 572 7.19 5.82 20.14
C LYS A 572 7.83 5.49 18.78
N TYR A 573 8.80 6.29 18.33
CA TYR A 573 9.57 6.03 17.09
C TYR A 573 10.79 5.12 17.29
N GLU A 574 11.14 4.78 18.52
CA GLU A 574 12.36 4.04 18.90
C GLU A 574 12.09 2.55 19.09
N ILE A 575 11.75 1.88 17.98
CA ILE A 575 11.89 0.43 17.88
C ILE A 575 13.39 0.15 17.63
N ASP A 576 14.14 -0.07 18.70
CA ASP A 576 15.59 -0.32 18.64
C ASP A 576 15.86 -1.77 18.21
N TYR A 577 15.84 -2.01 16.90
CA TYR A 577 16.31 -3.27 16.30
C TYR A 577 17.81 -3.41 16.61
N GLY A 578 18.16 -4.20 17.63
CA GLY A 578 19.47 -4.21 18.27
C GLY A 578 20.63 -4.60 17.35
N ILE A 579 21.36 -3.61 16.84
CA ILE A 579 22.64 -3.83 16.13
C ILE A 579 23.75 -3.91 17.19
N HIS A 580 23.96 -5.10 17.76
CA HIS A 580 25.15 -5.36 18.58
C HIS A 580 26.37 -5.56 17.67
N SER A 581 27.15 -4.50 17.50
CA SER A 581 28.48 -4.57 16.89
C SER A 581 29.43 -5.37 17.79
N TYR A 582 29.95 -6.49 17.30
CA TYR A 582 30.96 -7.28 18.01
C TYR A 582 32.22 -6.44 18.28
N ALA A 583 32.58 -6.29 19.55
CA ALA A 583 33.91 -5.91 20.00
C ALA A 583 34.50 -7.11 20.76
N GLY A 584 35.73 -7.49 20.42
CA GLY A 584 36.37 -8.70 20.98
C GLY A 584 36.75 -8.57 22.46
N PRO A 585 36.85 -9.69 23.20
CA PRO A 585 37.12 -9.66 24.64
C PRO A 585 38.57 -9.32 24.95
N SER A 586 38.80 -8.26 25.74
CA SER A 586 40.05 -8.02 26.45
C SER A 586 40.00 -8.64 27.85
N SER A 587 40.99 -9.45 28.20
CA SER A 587 41.12 -10.17 29.48
C SER A 587 41.34 -9.28 30.71
N GLY A 588 40.85 -9.67 31.89
CA GLY A 588 41.34 -9.10 33.15
C GLY A 588 40.53 -9.34 34.45
N HIS A 589 40.83 -10.45 35.14
CA HIS A 589 40.73 -10.63 36.60
C HIS A 589 39.38 -10.61 37.38
N SER A 590 39.45 -11.28 38.54
CA SER A 590 38.52 -11.36 39.68
C SER A 590 39.35 -11.90 40.89
N PRO A 591 38.85 -12.02 42.14
CA PRO A 591 37.59 -11.54 42.73
C PRO A 591 37.76 -10.81 44.11
N GLY A 592 36.65 -10.40 44.73
CA GLY A 592 36.52 -10.08 46.18
C GLY A 592 36.52 -8.59 46.56
N SER A 593 35.89 -8.16 47.68
CA SER A 593 34.93 -8.85 48.58
C SER A 593 34.22 -7.85 49.53
N ASP A 594 32.98 -8.18 49.91
CA ASP A 594 32.21 -7.74 51.09
C ASP A 594 31.65 -6.29 51.26
N ALA A 595 30.66 -6.20 52.16
CA ALA A 595 30.03 -5.03 52.81
C ALA A 595 28.90 -4.23 52.10
N SER A 596 27.66 -4.58 52.45
CA SER A 596 26.41 -3.79 52.34
C SER A 596 26.22 -2.81 53.53
N PRO A 597 25.18 -1.93 53.63
CA PRO A 597 23.97 -1.81 52.80
C PRO A 597 23.55 -0.35 52.42
N SER A 598 22.30 -0.21 51.93
CA SER A 598 21.54 0.99 51.49
C SER A 598 21.61 1.29 49.98
N SER A 599 20.51 1.65 49.29
CA SER A 599 19.11 1.82 49.72
C SER A 599 18.12 1.30 48.66
N GLN A 600 16.93 0.85 49.08
CA GLN A 600 15.84 0.42 48.18
C GLN A 600 14.76 1.51 48.07
N SER A 601 14.63 2.16 46.90
CA SER A 601 13.35 2.60 46.32
C SER A 601 13.56 3.32 44.98
N ASP A 602 12.91 2.83 43.91
CA ASP A 602 12.06 3.60 42.96
C ASP A 602 12.00 3.07 41.52
N THR A 603 12.85 2.11 41.12
CA THR A 603 12.75 1.46 39.79
C THR A 603 11.57 0.50 39.65
N ASP A 604 11.18 -0.18 40.72
CA ASP A 604 10.32 -1.38 40.63
C ASP A 604 8.80 -1.09 40.59
N LYS A 605 8.39 0.18 40.50
CA LYS A 605 6.98 0.60 40.53
C LYS A 605 6.41 1.09 39.19
N ALA A 606 7.20 1.12 38.13
CA ALA A 606 6.77 1.63 36.81
C ALA A 606 6.23 0.56 35.84
N LEU A 607 6.35 -0.74 36.16
CA LEU A 607 5.98 -1.87 35.28
C LEU A 607 4.92 -2.82 35.88
N MET A 608 4.43 -2.57 37.10
CA MET A 608 3.50 -3.44 37.82
C MET A 608 2.01 -3.05 37.66
N LEU A 609 1.56 -2.86 36.41
CA LEU A 609 0.14 -2.62 36.07
C LEU A 609 -0.34 -3.40 34.83
N TYR A 610 0.05 -4.68 34.75
CA TYR A 610 -0.67 -5.71 34.00
C TYR A 610 -0.58 -7.04 34.78
N SER A 611 -1.54 -7.94 34.61
CA SER A 611 -1.57 -9.25 35.30
C SER A 611 -1.57 -10.40 34.30
N PRO A 612 -0.39 -10.86 33.82
CA PRO A 612 -0.32 -11.84 32.73
C PRO A 612 -0.85 -13.23 33.10
N GLN A 613 -0.95 -13.53 34.41
CA GLN A 613 -1.26 -14.87 34.91
C GLN A 613 -2.72 -15.29 34.68
N GLU A 614 -3.67 -14.35 34.69
CA GLU A 614 -5.09 -14.69 34.51
C GLU A 614 -5.45 -14.90 33.03
N GLU A 615 -4.93 -14.06 32.13
CA GLU A 615 -5.14 -14.20 30.69
C GLU A 615 -4.41 -15.42 30.11
N SER A 616 -3.13 -15.63 30.48
CA SER A 616 -2.40 -16.83 30.05
C SER A 616 -3.06 -18.13 30.54
N SER A 617 -3.67 -18.14 31.73
CA SER A 617 -4.45 -19.28 32.23
C SER A 617 -5.71 -19.54 31.38
N LYS A 618 -6.45 -18.49 30.99
CA LYS A 618 -7.62 -18.60 30.09
C LYS A 618 -7.20 -19.09 28.70
N LEU A 619 -6.17 -18.51 28.11
CA LEU A 619 -5.64 -18.92 26.80
C LEU A 619 -5.10 -20.35 26.81
N LEU A 620 -4.40 -20.78 27.86
CA LEU A 620 -3.93 -22.16 28.01
C LEU A 620 -5.09 -23.15 28.20
N THR A 621 -6.17 -22.72 28.87
CA THR A 621 -7.42 -23.50 28.96
C THR A 621 -8.07 -23.64 27.57
N HIS A 622 -8.09 -22.56 26.78
CA HIS A 622 -8.56 -22.61 25.38
C HIS A 622 -7.68 -23.49 24.48
N TYR A 623 -6.37 -23.54 24.74
CA TYR A 623 -5.47 -24.42 24.00
C TYR A 623 -5.92 -25.89 24.08
N PHE A 624 -6.08 -26.40 25.30
CA PHE A 624 -6.42 -27.81 25.54
C PHE A 624 -7.91 -28.16 25.38
N THR A 625 -8.80 -27.17 25.33
CA THR A 625 -10.24 -27.39 25.06
C THR A 625 -10.60 -27.26 23.59
N SER A 626 -9.91 -26.38 22.84
CA SER A 626 -10.28 -26.01 21.48
C SER A 626 -9.10 -26.02 20.50
N ALA A 627 -8.02 -25.28 20.75
CA ALA A 627 -6.99 -25.06 19.71
C ALA A 627 -6.25 -26.34 19.30
N CYS A 628 -5.91 -27.23 20.25
CA CYS A 628 -5.24 -28.50 19.94
C CYS A 628 -6.11 -29.50 19.15
N GLN A 629 -7.43 -29.28 19.08
CA GLN A 629 -8.36 -30.05 18.23
C GLN A 629 -8.37 -29.53 16.79
N VAL A 630 -8.09 -28.25 16.57
CA VAL A 630 -7.97 -27.65 15.24
C VAL A 630 -6.61 -27.98 14.61
N LEU A 631 -5.59 -28.25 15.44
CA LEU A 631 -4.26 -28.72 15.02
C LEU A 631 -4.17 -30.23 14.70
N SER A 632 -5.26 -31.01 14.76
CA SER A 632 -5.16 -32.47 14.70
C SER A 632 -6.36 -33.17 14.05
N SER A 633 -6.07 -34.21 13.26
CA SER A 633 -7.06 -35.14 12.69
C SER A 633 -7.70 -36.10 13.71
N PHE A 634 -7.26 -36.11 14.98
CA PHE A 634 -7.84 -36.89 16.08
C PHE A 634 -7.59 -36.23 17.45
N ASP A 635 -8.52 -36.35 18.40
CA ASP A 635 -8.35 -35.83 19.77
C ASP A 635 -8.55 -36.91 20.85
N SER A 636 -7.46 -37.28 21.51
CA SER A 636 -7.40 -38.33 22.54
C SER A 636 -6.12 -38.17 23.38
N PRO A 637 -5.90 -39.00 24.42
CA PRO A 637 -4.60 -39.09 25.11
C PRO A 637 -3.43 -39.52 24.22
N ASN A 638 -3.69 -40.03 23.01
CA ASN A 638 -2.65 -40.39 22.04
C ASN A 638 -2.29 -39.22 21.09
N ASN A 639 -3.04 -38.11 21.08
CA ASN A 639 -2.73 -36.91 20.29
C ASN A 639 -1.50 -36.18 20.88
N PRO A 640 -0.36 -36.08 20.15
CA PRO A 640 0.84 -35.43 20.67
C PRO A 640 0.68 -33.95 21.06
N TYR A 641 -0.24 -33.22 20.42
CA TYR A 641 -0.57 -31.84 20.82
C TYR A 641 -1.33 -31.76 22.16
N ARG A 642 -1.90 -32.86 22.64
CA ARG A 642 -2.55 -32.95 23.96
C ARG A 642 -1.64 -33.55 25.02
N SER A 643 -0.98 -34.68 24.74
CA SER A 643 -0.19 -35.41 25.74
C SER A 643 1.22 -34.86 25.93
N ASP A 644 2.00 -34.79 24.86
CA ASP A 644 3.46 -34.63 24.92
C ASP A 644 3.85 -33.15 24.90
N LEU A 645 3.12 -32.31 24.14
CA LEU A 645 3.31 -30.87 24.12
C LEU A 645 3.14 -30.21 25.50
N LEU A 646 2.38 -30.82 26.41
CA LEU A 646 2.17 -30.31 27.78
C LEU A 646 3.48 -30.20 28.58
N GLU A 647 4.47 -31.05 28.31
CA GLU A 647 5.80 -30.94 28.95
C GLU A 647 6.61 -29.80 28.33
N PHE A 648 6.59 -29.67 27.00
CA PHE A 648 7.23 -28.55 26.30
C PHE A 648 6.64 -27.20 26.68
N ILE A 649 5.32 -27.09 26.85
CA ILE A 649 4.64 -25.86 27.32
C ILE A 649 5.09 -25.45 28.73
N ARG A 650 5.51 -26.39 29.60
CA ARG A 650 6.03 -26.08 30.94
C ARG A 650 7.49 -25.65 30.92
N ASN A 651 8.28 -26.24 30.01
CA ASN A 651 9.74 -26.18 30.06
C ASN A 651 10.36 -25.27 28.99
N SER A 652 9.63 -24.93 27.92
CA SER A 652 10.09 -24.11 26.80
C SER A 652 9.22 -22.85 26.64
N PRO A 653 9.81 -21.64 26.76
CA PRO A 653 9.06 -20.40 26.53
C PRO A 653 8.74 -20.19 25.05
N ILE A 654 9.46 -20.85 24.13
CA ILE A 654 9.12 -20.88 22.70
C ILE A 654 7.76 -21.57 22.54
N VAL A 655 7.65 -22.82 22.99
CA VAL A 655 6.43 -23.62 22.78
C VAL A 655 5.24 -23.08 23.59
N PHE A 656 5.48 -22.57 24.81
CA PHE A 656 4.48 -21.86 25.61
C PHE A 656 3.85 -20.70 24.83
N ASN A 657 4.67 -19.75 24.36
CA ASN A 657 4.16 -18.58 23.64
C ASN A 657 3.54 -18.98 22.29
N SER A 658 4.06 -19.99 21.58
CA SER A 658 3.44 -20.52 20.36
C SER A 658 2.03 -21.09 20.61
N ALA A 659 1.83 -21.83 21.70
CA ALA A 659 0.52 -22.39 22.06
C ALA A 659 -0.49 -21.30 22.47
N LEU A 660 -0.04 -20.25 23.18
CA LEU A 660 -0.89 -19.10 23.52
C LEU A 660 -1.20 -18.23 22.29
N SER A 661 -0.24 -18.04 21.37
CA SER A 661 -0.42 -17.35 20.09
C SER A 661 -1.55 -17.99 19.27
N ALA A 662 -1.47 -19.31 19.05
CA ALA A 662 -2.49 -20.08 18.35
C ALA A 662 -3.87 -20.00 19.04
N SER A 663 -3.90 -20.02 20.38
CA SER A 663 -5.14 -19.96 21.16
C SER A 663 -5.81 -18.60 21.09
N ALA A 664 -5.04 -17.52 21.22
CA ALA A 664 -5.53 -16.15 21.12
C ALA A 664 -6.01 -15.82 19.71
N ALA A 665 -5.28 -16.25 18.68
CA ALA A 665 -5.69 -16.10 17.28
C ALA A 665 -6.99 -16.86 16.97
N HIS A 666 -7.14 -18.08 17.50
CA HIS A 666 -8.38 -18.85 17.37
C HIS A 666 -9.55 -18.26 18.18
N LEU A 667 -9.32 -17.42 19.19
CA LEU A 667 -10.38 -16.69 19.91
C LEU A 667 -10.78 -15.39 19.20
N SER A 668 -9.82 -14.58 18.72
CA SER A 668 -10.14 -13.30 18.06
C SER A 668 -10.98 -13.49 16.80
N GLN A 669 -10.76 -14.58 16.03
CA GLN A 669 -11.62 -14.95 14.90
C GLN A 669 -13.07 -15.35 15.30
N GLN A 670 -13.33 -15.69 16.56
CA GLN A 670 -14.66 -16.07 17.06
C GLN A 670 -15.40 -14.90 17.73
N GLU A 671 -14.69 -14.09 18.51
CA GLU A 671 -15.28 -13.02 19.31
C GLU A 671 -15.31 -11.67 18.58
N HIS A 672 -14.73 -11.61 17.37
CA HIS A 672 -14.45 -10.37 16.62
C HIS A 672 -13.64 -9.33 17.42
N ASP A 673 -12.86 -9.80 18.40
CA ASP A 673 -12.04 -8.97 19.26
C ASP A 673 -10.82 -8.43 18.51
N THR A 674 -10.66 -7.11 18.52
CA THR A 674 -9.55 -6.38 17.88
C THR A 674 -8.37 -6.18 18.83
N SER A 675 -8.19 -7.04 19.83
CA SER A 675 -7.09 -6.92 20.80
C SER A 675 -5.74 -7.32 20.18
N LEU A 676 -4.67 -6.68 20.66
CA LEU A 676 -3.29 -6.99 20.28
C LEU A 676 -2.75 -8.26 20.96
N ILE A 677 -3.57 -8.97 21.73
CA ILE A 677 -3.18 -10.14 22.52
C ILE A 677 -2.63 -11.28 21.64
N PRO A 678 -3.23 -11.65 20.48
CA PRO A 678 -2.67 -12.70 19.62
C PRO A 678 -1.27 -12.36 19.09
N LEU A 679 -1.07 -11.11 18.63
CA LEU A 679 0.21 -10.65 18.08
C LEU A 679 1.29 -10.51 19.16
N THR A 680 0.91 -10.24 20.41
CA THR A 680 1.85 -10.19 21.56
C THR A 680 2.52 -11.56 21.76
N PHE A 681 1.75 -12.63 21.89
CA PHE A 681 2.31 -13.99 22.06
C PHE A 681 3.07 -14.48 20.82
N GLN A 682 2.60 -14.12 19.62
CA GLN A 682 3.34 -14.41 18.38
C GLN A 682 4.72 -13.74 18.37
N THR A 683 4.79 -12.47 18.79
CA THR A 683 6.03 -11.68 18.84
C THR A 683 7.01 -12.25 19.87
N GLU A 684 6.54 -12.66 21.05
CA GLU A 684 7.41 -13.24 22.09
C GLU A 684 7.96 -14.62 21.69
N ALA A 685 7.14 -15.46 21.03
CA ALA A 685 7.61 -16.71 20.46
C ALA A 685 8.70 -16.49 19.39
N ILE A 686 8.48 -15.55 18.45
CA ILE A 686 9.46 -15.19 17.41
C ILE A 686 10.73 -14.58 18.03
N SER A 687 10.61 -13.80 19.10
CA SER A 687 11.73 -13.25 19.87
C SER A 687 12.62 -14.37 20.45
N HIS A 688 12.03 -15.36 21.13
CA HIS A 688 12.78 -16.50 21.66
C HIS A 688 13.40 -17.39 20.56
N ILE A 689 12.66 -17.68 19.49
CA ILE A 689 13.16 -18.43 18.32
C ILE A 689 14.37 -17.71 17.71
N SER A 690 14.27 -16.39 17.51
CA SER A 690 15.35 -15.57 16.95
C SER A 690 16.59 -15.56 17.84
N ARG A 691 16.42 -15.55 19.18
CA ARG A 691 17.52 -15.60 20.14
C ARG A 691 18.26 -16.95 20.07
N GLU A 692 17.53 -18.07 20.10
CA GLU A 692 18.19 -19.39 20.04
C GLU A 692 18.91 -19.63 18.70
N LEU A 693 18.32 -19.21 17.58
CA LEU A 693 18.98 -19.30 16.27
C LEU A 693 20.23 -18.42 16.15
N ALA A 694 20.26 -17.27 16.85
CA ALA A 694 21.44 -16.41 16.93
C ALA A 694 22.54 -17.03 17.82
N GLU A 695 22.18 -17.64 18.95
CA GLU A 695 23.11 -18.37 19.84
C GLU A 695 23.74 -19.58 19.13
N MET A 696 23.00 -20.26 18.25
CA MET A 696 23.48 -21.40 17.44
C MET A 696 24.35 -20.99 16.23
N ASN A 697 24.55 -19.70 15.97
CA ASN A 697 25.40 -19.12 14.91
C ASN A 697 25.10 -19.67 13.48
N VAL A 698 23.84 -20.06 13.24
CA VAL A 698 23.40 -20.79 12.03
C VAL A 698 23.72 -20.05 10.73
N THR A 699 23.65 -18.72 10.75
CA THR A 699 23.87 -17.84 9.58
C THR A 699 25.31 -17.80 9.07
N GLN A 700 26.31 -18.28 9.81
CA GLN A 700 27.70 -18.37 9.31
C GLN A 700 28.04 -19.73 8.69
N ASN A 701 27.50 -20.83 9.21
CA ASN A 701 27.90 -22.19 8.79
C ASN A 701 27.27 -22.63 7.44
N VAL A 702 26.19 -21.98 6.99
CA VAL A 702 25.48 -22.33 5.74
C VAL A 702 26.28 -22.04 4.46
N LEU A 703 27.33 -21.20 4.52
CA LEU A 703 28.09 -20.75 3.34
C LEU A 703 29.54 -21.28 3.25
N ALA A 704 29.98 -22.14 4.18
CA ALA A 704 31.33 -22.69 4.13
C ALA A 704 31.43 -24.11 4.74
N PRO A 705 31.74 -25.16 3.93
CA PRO A 705 32.05 -26.50 4.45
C PRO A 705 33.46 -26.55 5.04
N LEU A 706 33.70 -25.76 6.10
CA LEU A 706 34.98 -25.74 6.82
C LEU A 706 35.08 -26.92 7.79
N ARG A 707 36.16 -27.68 7.65
CA ARG A 707 36.49 -28.84 8.47
C ARG A 707 36.57 -28.48 9.96
N ASN A 708 36.14 -29.44 10.80
CA ASN A 708 36.45 -29.58 12.23
C ASN A 708 35.66 -28.72 13.25
N SER A 709 34.47 -28.21 12.90
CA SER A 709 33.44 -27.88 13.90
C SER A 709 32.40 -28.99 13.98
N THR A 710 31.86 -29.26 15.19
CA THR A 710 30.69 -30.13 15.34
C THR A 710 29.44 -29.41 14.83
N PRO A 711 28.52 -30.10 14.13
CA PRO A 711 27.29 -29.47 13.64
C PRO A 711 26.42 -28.97 14.81
N PRO A 712 25.72 -27.83 14.66
CA PRO A 712 24.90 -27.29 15.73
C PRO A 712 23.69 -28.19 16.02
N THR A 713 23.57 -28.66 17.26
CA THR A 713 22.42 -29.42 17.72
C THR A 713 21.18 -28.52 17.77
N ILE A 714 20.09 -28.97 17.17
CA ILE A 714 18.81 -28.25 17.11
C ILE A 714 17.86 -28.98 18.06
N LYS A 715 17.22 -28.25 18.98
CA LYS A 715 16.27 -28.83 19.92
C LYS A 715 14.91 -29.09 19.27
N ASP A 716 14.21 -30.10 19.76
CA ASP A 716 12.83 -30.41 19.35
C ASP A 716 11.85 -29.27 19.67
N ASP A 717 12.04 -28.54 20.78
CA ASP A 717 11.14 -27.46 21.20
C ASP A 717 11.24 -26.22 20.28
N LEU A 718 12.45 -25.90 19.81
CA LEU A 718 12.69 -24.88 18.79
C LEU A 718 11.99 -25.23 17.46
N MET A 719 12.18 -26.46 16.95
CA MET A 719 11.51 -26.89 15.72
C MET A 719 9.99 -26.95 15.84
N LEU A 720 9.48 -27.43 16.98
CA LEU A 720 8.06 -27.53 17.26
C LEU A 720 7.41 -26.14 17.40
N GLY A 721 8.13 -25.17 17.98
CA GLY A 721 7.74 -23.76 18.02
C GLY A 721 7.68 -23.09 16.65
N ILE A 722 8.71 -23.31 15.81
CA ILE A 722 8.78 -22.81 14.43
C ILE A 722 7.60 -23.37 13.61
N ALA A 723 7.33 -24.68 13.71
CA ALA A 723 6.21 -25.31 13.02
C ALA A 723 4.85 -24.77 13.50
N LEU A 724 4.65 -24.60 14.82
CA LEU A 724 3.42 -24.05 15.39
C LEU A 724 3.15 -22.61 14.92
N ILE A 725 4.12 -21.70 15.06
CA ILE A 725 3.98 -20.29 14.63
C ILE A 725 3.79 -20.20 13.11
N GLY A 726 4.50 -21.03 12.36
CA GLY A 726 4.38 -21.10 10.90
C GLY A 726 3.01 -21.53 10.43
N MET A 727 2.51 -22.67 10.91
CA MET A 727 1.22 -23.23 10.50
C MET A 727 0.03 -22.40 11.01
N THR A 728 0.10 -21.84 12.22
CA THR A 728 -0.98 -20.98 12.77
C THR A 728 -0.86 -19.51 12.36
N SER A 729 0.11 -19.13 11.51
CA SER A 729 0.30 -17.75 11.06
C SER A 729 -0.96 -17.16 10.39
N SER A 730 -1.66 -17.97 9.59
CA SER A 730 -2.93 -17.64 8.93
C SER A 730 -4.13 -17.56 9.87
N TRP A 731 -3.98 -17.97 11.14
CA TRP A 731 -5.02 -17.82 12.16
C TRP A 731 -5.05 -16.39 12.71
N HIS A 732 -3.96 -15.62 12.56
CA HIS A 732 -3.92 -14.20 12.92
C HIS A 732 -4.56 -13.33 11.82
N ASP A 733 -4.24 -13.62 10.55
CA ASP A 733 -4.90 -13.06 9.37
C ASP A 733 -4.88 -14.14 8.27
N PRO A 734 -6.02 -14.58 7.70
CA PRO A 734 -6.05 -15.59 6.62
C PRO A 734 -5.24 -15.23 5.37
N SER A 735 -4.89 -13.95 5.20
CA SER A 735 -4.02 -13.43 4.13
C SER A 735 -2.53 -13.64 4.40
N TYR A 736 -2.14 -13.95 5.63
CA TYR A 736 -0.73 -14.06 6.00
C TYR A 736 -0.19 -15.46 5.70
N LEU A 737 0.59 -15.55 4.61
CA LEU A 737 1.06 -16.81 4.05
C LEU A 737 2.30 -17.40 4.75
N GLY A 738 2.88 -16.75 5.76
CA GLY A 738 3.99 -17.30 6.56
C GLY A 738 5.29 -17.66 5.82
N LEU A 739 5.40 -17.46 4.50
CA LEU A 739 6.43 -18.07 3.63
C LEU A 739 7.88 -17.78 4.06
N CYS A 740 8.16 -16.61 4.64
CA CYS A 740 9.48 -16.29 5.18
C CYS A 740 9.88 -17.19 6.37
N HIS A 741 8.93 -17.51 7.26
CA HIS A 741 9.15 -18.46 8.35
C HIS A 741 9.35 -19.88 7.82
N PHE A 742 8.59 -20.25 6.79
CA PHE A 742 8.67 -21.55 6.13
C PHE A 742 10.02 -21.81 5.45
N HIS A 743 10.56 -20.86 4.68
CA HIS A 743 11.88 -21.00 4.07
C HIS A 743 13.00 -21.13 5.13
N GLY A 744 12.90 -20.41 6.25
CA GLY A 744 13.78 -20.62 7.41
C GLY A 744 13.59 -22.00 8.04
N ALA A 745 12.35 -22.44 8.22
CA ALA A 745 12.00 -23.74 8.80
C ALA A 745 12.60 -24.90 8.00
N ARG A 746 12.56 -24.87 6.65
CA ARG A 746 13.23 -25.89 5.81
C ARG A 746 14.72 -26.01 6.12
N GLN A 747 15.43 -24.88 6.25
CA GLN A 747 16.88 -24.87 6.51
C GLN A 747 17.20 -25.43 7.89
N VAL A 748 16.49 -25.01 8.94
CA VAL A 748 16.71 -25.50 10.30
C VAL A 748 16.29 -26.97 10.44
N PHE A 749 15.19 -27.39 9.80
CA PHE A 749 14.76 -28.79 9.74
C PHE A 749 15.80 -29.69 9.06
N GLY A 750 16.45 -29.23 7.97
CA GLY A 750 17.55 -29.96 7.35
C GLY A 750 18.75 -30.19 8.29
N ILE A 751 19.02 -29.25 9.20
CA ILE A 751 20.07 -29.41 10.23
C ILE A 751 19.60 -30.36 11.35
N TRP A 752 18.34 -30.24 11.79
CA TRP A 752 17.71 -31.11 12.80
C TRP A 752 17.64 -32.59 12.34
N MET A 753 17.27 -32.84 11.09
CA MET A 753 17.18 -34.18 10.50
C MET A 753 18.50 -34.97 10.54
N ASN A 754 19.65 -34.29 10.50
CA ASN A 754 20.97 -34.92 10.53
C ASN A 754 21.41 -35.40 11.95
N GLN A 755 20.53 -35.35 12.94
CA GLN A 755 20.86 -35.59 14.37
C GLN A 755 20.28 -36.90 14.92
N PHE A 756 19.48 -37.62 14.13
CA PHE A 756 18.78 -38.83 14.53
C PHE A 756 19.04 -39.96 13.53
N ASP A 757 19.00 -41.22 13.98
CA ASP A 757 18.81 -42.32 13.02
C ASP A 757 17.37 -42.27 12.51
N LEU A 758 17.22 -42.33 11.20
CA LEU A 758 15.94 -42.23 10.50
C LEU A 758 15.07 -43.48 10.72
N MET A 759 15.70 -44.59 11.12
CA MET A 759 15.00 -45.80 11.57
C MET A 759 14.37 -45.62 12.96
N ASP A 760 14.93 -44.78 13.84
CA ASP A 760 14.37 -44.55 15.19
C ASP A 760 12.98 -43.89 15.14
N LEU A 761 12.67 -43.16 14.06
CA LEU A 761 11.34 -42.61 13.80
C LEU A 761 10.25 -43.70 13.69
N GLN A 762 10.64 -44.95 13.45
CA GLN A 762 9.73 -46.12 13.43
C GLN A 762 9.46 -46.69 14.83
N LEU A 763 10.29 -46.37 15.83
CA LEU A 763 10.15 -46.86 17.20
C LEU A 763 9.01 -46.11 17.94
N PRO A 764 8.27 -46.77 18.84
CA PRO A 764 7.15 -46.14 19.56
C PRO A 764 7.51 -44.81 20.24
N SER A 765 8.73 -44.70 20.78
CA SER A 765 9.25 -43.56 21.55
C SER A 765 9.26 -42.22 20.80
N HIS A 766 9.51 -42.19 19.48
CA HIS A 766 9.80 -40.95 18.74
C HIS A 766 8.55 -40.18 18.29
N ARG A 767 7.59 -39.97 19.21
CA ARG A 767 6.29 -39.30 18.94
C ARG A 767 6.44 -37.85 18.51
N ILE A 768 7.34 -37.09 19.16
CA ILE A 768 7.59 -35.67 18.86
C ILE A 768 8.29 -35.49 17.53
N GLN A 769 9.26 -36.35 17.21
CA GLN A 769 10.00 -36.27 15.95
C GLN A 769 9.09 -36.62 14.77
N ARG A 770 8.19 -37.62 14.91
CA ARG A 770 7.10 -37.86 13.96
C ARG A 770 6.13 -36.68 13.82
N LEU A 771 5.78 -36.01 14.93
CA LEU A 771 4.94 -34.80 14.91
C LEU A 771 5.58 -33.69 14.07
N ILE A 772 6.85 -33.36 14.35
CA ILE A 772 7.60 -32.30 13.64
C ILE A 772 7.71 -32.63 12.14
N ALA A 773 8.10 -33.87 11.80
CA ALA A 773 8.16 -34.33 10.41
C ALA A 773 6.79 -34.24 9.70
N SER A 774 5.71 -34.70 10.32
CA SER A 774 4.36 -34.62 9.73
C SER A 774 3.87 -33.18 9.54
N SER A 775 4.24 -32.28 10.46
CA SER A 775 3.94 -30.84 10.38
C SER A 775 4.64 -30.21 9.18
N MET A 776 5.94 -30.49 8.99
CA MET A 776 6.71 -30.00 7.84
C MET A 776 6.18 -30.56 6.51
N VAL A 777 5.82 -31.84 6.45
CA VAL A 777 5.23 -32.46 5.23
C VAL A 777 3.90 -31.80 4.87
N TYR A 778 3.01 -31.54 5.83
CA TYR A 778 1.74 -30.89 5.53
C TYR A 778 1.92 -29.42 5.12
N TRP A 779 2.82 -28.70 5.80
CA TRP A 779 3.16 -27.31 5.45
C TRP A 779 3.76 -27.21 4.04
N GLU A 780 4.58 -28.18 3.63
CA GLU A 780 5.13 -28.31 2.27
C GLU A 780 4.04 -28.54 1.19
N VAL A 781 3.00 -29.33 1.49
CA VAL A 781 1.83 -29.48 0.58
C VAL A 781 1.07 -28.18 0.41
N MET A 782 0.85 -27.41 1.50
CA MET A 782 0.21 -26.10 1.41
C MET A 782 1.09 -25.11 0.63
N ALA A 783 2.40 -25.11 0.89
CA ALA A 783 3.34 -24.16 0.28
C ALA A 783 3.61 -24.45 -1.20
N SER A 784 3.64 -25.71 -1.65
CA SER A 784 3.79 -26.06 -3.08
C SER A 784 2.63 -25.58 -3.96
N CYS A 785 1.46 -25.30 -3.38
CA CYS A 785 0.35 -24.64 -4.08
C CYS A 785 0.60 -23.14 -4.31
N LEU A 786 1.50 -22.52 -3.53
CA LEU A 786 1.74 -21.06 -3.44
C LEU A 786 3.10 -20.63 -4.04
N ILE A 787 4.14 -21.43 -3.89
CA ILE A 787 5.53 -21.11 -4.25
C ILE A 787 5.85 -21.72 -5.62
N ASP A 788 6.44 -20.93 -6.52
CA ASP A 788 7.12 -21.45 -7.71
C ASP A 788 8.52 -21.96 -7.31
N GLN A 789 8.75 -23.26 -7.48
CA GLN A 789 9.99 -23.94 -7.08
C GLN A 789 10.21 -25.21 -7.92
N GLU A 790 11.45 -25.69 -7.99
CA GLU A 790 11.80 -26.96 -8.62
C GLU A 790 11.47 -28.15 -7.69
N VAL A 791 11.19 -29.33 -8.25
CA VAL A 791 10.83 -30.55 -7.49
C VAL A 791 11.94 -30.99 -6.54
N ASP A 792 13.20 -30.76 -6.92
CA ASP A 792 14.38 -31.06 -6.09
C ASP A 792 14.41 -30.25 -4.78
N ALA A 793 13.67 -29.13 -4.67
CA ALA A 793 13.52 -28.40 -3.42
C ALA A 793 12.80 -29.20 -2.32
N LEU A 794 12.10 -30.29 -2.69
CA LEU A 794 11.43 -31.21 -1.78
C LEU A 794 12.26 -32.48 -1.46
N SER A 795 13.45 -32.64 -2.07
CA SER A 795 14.30 -33.84 -1.93
C SER A 795 14.66 -34.19 -0.48
N TYR A 796 14.73 -33.18 0.40
CA TYR A 796 14.97 -33.35 1.83
C TYR A 796 13.87 -34.18 2.56
N LEU A 797 12.71 -34.37 1.93
CA LEU A 797 11.61 -35.21 2.44
C LEU A 797 11.61 -36.64 1.89
N ASP A 798 12.32 -36.94 0.79
CA ASP A 798 12.31 -38.27 0.17
C ASP A 798 12.87 -39.37 1.09
N VAL A 799 13.64 -38.97 2.09
CA VAL A 799 14.07 -39.81 3.21
C VAL A 799 12.88 -40.52 3.88
N PHE A 800 11.77 -39.82 4.11
CA PHE A 800 10.55 -40.40 4.70
C PHE A 800 9.80 -41.30 3.73
N SER A 801 9.98 -41.11 2.43
CA SER A 801 9.37 -41.94 1.38
C SER A 801 10.01 -43.31 1.25
N ASN A 802 11.30 -43.40 1.59
CA ASN A 802 12.17 -44.57 1.41
C ASN A 802 12.37 -45.41 2.69
N LEU A 803 11.66 -45.08 3.78
CA LEU A 803 11.71 -45.86 5.02
C LEU A 803 11.16 -47.28 4.81
N PRO A 804 11.78 -48.33 5.39
CA PRO A 804 11.32 -49.71 5.22
C PRO A 804 9.92 -49.91 5.85
N PRO A 805 9.08 -50.81 5.30
CA PRO A 805 7.71 -51.00 5.77
C PRO A 805 7.67 -51.47 7.23
N THR A 806 7.00 -50.71 8.08
CA THR A 806 6.90 -50.98 9.52
C THR A 806 5.80 -52.00 9.84
N THR A 807 5.98 -52.75 10.93
CA THR A 807 4.94 -53.65 11.47
C THR A 807 3.70 -52.91 11.94
N PHE A 808 3.82 -51.62 12.30
CA PHE A 808 2.71 -50.73 12.65
C PHE A 808 2.92 -49.33 12.07
N CYS A 809 1.84 -48.71 11.62
CA CYS A 809 1.75 -47.32 11.23
C CYS A 809 1.22 -46.47 12.39
N TYR A 810 1.84 -45.30 12.63
CA TYR A 810 1.49 -44.38 13.71
C TYR A 810 0.75 -43.15 13.16
N PRO A 811 -0.54 -42.95 13.48
CA PRO A 811 -1.27 -41.74 13.10
C PRO A 811 -0.58 -40.47 13.57
N CYS A 812 -0.38 -39.52 12.66
CA CYS A 812 0.21 -38.21 12.92
C CYS A 812 -0.85 -37.11 12.74
N PRO A 813 -0.92 -36.06 13.58
CA PRO A 813 -1.99 -35.06 13.56
C PRO A 813 -2.32 -34.47 12.18
N TRP A 814 -1.30 -34.06 11.41
CA TRP A 814 -1.48 -33.39 10.12
C TRP A 814 -1.48 -34.31 8.89
N THR A 815 -0.82 -35.46 8.94
CA THR A 815 -0.71 -36.36 7.78
C THR A 815 -1.60 -37.60 7.89
N GLY A 816 -2.25 -37.83 9.04
CA GLY A 816 -2.98 -39.06 9.33
C GLY A 816 -2.05 -40.27 9.25
N VAL A 817 -2.33 -41.19 8.33
CA VAL A 817 -1.45 -42.32 7.96
C VAL A 817 -0.81 -42.14 6.57
N GLY A 818 -0.96 -40.96 5.97
CA GLY A 818 -0.66 -40.67 4.57
C GLY A 818 0.63 -39.88 4.32
N THR A 819 1.59 -39.81 5.25
CA THR A 819 2.82 -38.99 5.10
C THR A 819 3.56 -39.25 3.77
N ASN A 820 3.74 -40.51 3.39
CA ASN A 820 4.42 -40.92 2.15
C ASN A 820 3.64 -40.52 0.88
N ILE A 821 2.31 -40.41 0.99
CA ILE A 821 1.42 -39.96 -0.09
C ILE A 821 1.44 -38.43 -0.17
N LEU A 822 1.41 -37.72 0.97
CA LEU A 822 1.44 -36.26 1.02
C LEU A 822 2.76 -35.67 0.47
N ILE A 823 3.90 -36.36 0.61
CA ILE A 823 5.14 -35.96 -0.07
C ILE A 823 4.97 -36.01 -1.61
N ARG A 824 4.27 -37.02 -2.14
CA ARG A 824 3.92 -37.09 -3.57
C ARG A 824 2.90 -36.04 -3.97
N VAL A 825 1.93 -35.70 -3.11
CA VAL A 825 1.01 -34.57 -3.33
C VAL A 825 1.82 -33.26 -3.43
N ALA A 826 2.77 -32.99 -2.54
CA ALA A 826 3.58 -31.78 -2.59
C ALA A 826 4.43 -31.67 -3.89
N LYS A 827 5.04 -32.78 -4.32
CA LYS A 827 5.73 -32.85 -5.63
C LYS A 827 4.75 -32.63 -6.80
N CYS A 828 3.58 -33.27 -6.75
CA CYS A 828 2.52 -33.10 -7.76
C CYS A 828 2.10 -31.63 -7.88
N MET A 829 1.74 -30.98 -6.77
CA MET A 829 1.31 -29.57 -6.77
C MET A 829 2.42 -28.62 -7.27
N THR A 830 3.68 -28.92 -6.97
CA THR A 830 4.84 -28.18 -7.51
C THR A 830 4.91 -28.29 -9.05
N ILE A 831 4.90 -29.51 -9.61
CA ILE A 831 4.94 -29.75 -11.07
C ILE A 831 3.71 -29.13 -11.76
N VAL A 832 2.51 -29.28 -11.17
CA VAL A 832 1.25 -28.68 -11.66
C VAL A 832 1.37 -27.15 -11.70
N ARG A 833 1.88 -26.50 -10.64
CA ARG A 833 2.06 -25.05 -10.57
C ARG A 833 3.05 -24.55 -11.63
N GLN A 834 4.20 -25.22 -11.78
CA GLN A 834 5.17 -24.92 -12.84
C GLN A 834 4.55 -25.05 -14.24
N LYS A 835 3.73 -26.09 -14.50
CA LYS A 835 3.00 -26.30 -15.77
C LYS A 835 1.93 -25.24 -16.04
N ARG A 836 1.18 -24.77 -15.03
CA ARG A 836 0.23 -23.65 -15.20
C ARG A 836 0.98 -22.34 -15.54
N LEU A 837 2.05 -22.03 -14.81
CA LEU A 837 2.89 -20.85 -15.08
C LEU A 837 3.48 -20.89 -16.50
N LEU A 838 4.08 -22.00 -16.92
CA LEU A 838 4.62 -22.20 -18.27
C LEU A 838 3.53 -22.00 -19.35
N SER A 839 2.31 -22.50 -19.10
CA SER A 839 1.17 -22.34 -20.01
C SER A 839 0.71 -20.87 -20.11
N SER A 840 0.83 -20.08 -19.04
CA SER A 840 0.55 -18.65 -19.07
C SER A 840 1.57 -17.85 -19.90
N TYR A 841 2.84 -18.28 -19.96
CA TYR A 841 3.86 -17.62 -20.78
C TYR A 841 3.71 -17.90 -22.28
N ASN A 842 3.29 -19.12 -22.66
CA ASN A 842 3.14 -19.53 -24.06
C ASN A 842 2.17 -18.65 -24.87
N TYR A 843 1.18 -18.01 -24.23
CA TYR A 843 0.25 -17.09 -24.90
C TYR A 843 0.92 -15.81 -25.47
N SER A 844 2.19 -15.55 -25.13
CA SER A 844 2.91 -14.32 -25.52
C SER A 844 4.02 -14.54 -26.57
N ARG A 845 4.53 -15.77 -26.77
CA ARG A 845 5.63 -16.08 -27.71
C ARG A 845 5.56 -17.53 -28.20
N ALA A 846 5.10 -17.74 -29.43
CA ALA A 846 5.31 -18.99 -30.15
C ALA A 846 6.72 -19.01 -30.77
N GLY A 847 7.46 -20.13 -30.60
CA GLY A 847 8.72 -20.39 -31.31
C GLY A 847 9.99 -20.50 -30.45
N ASP A 848 9.90 -20.53 -29.12
CA ASP A 848 11.08 -20.68 -28.24
C ASP A 848 11.41 -22.16 -27.94
N THR A 849 12.66 -22.56 -28.18
CA THR A 849 13.14 -23.94 -27.96
C THR A 849 13.43 -24.25 -26.49
N ASP A 850 13.68 -23.25 -25.64
CA ASP A 850 13.88 -23.48 -24.19
C ASP A 850 12.55 -23.89 -23.53
N LEU A 851 11.46 -23.19 -23.85
CA LEU A 851 10.11 -23.50 -23.34
C LEU A 851 9.65 -24.92 -23.71
N SER A 852 9.96 -25.36 -24.93
CA SER A 852 9.66 -26.71 -25.41
C SER A 852 10.44 -27.78 -24.65
N THR A 853 11.71 -27.49 -24.31
CA THR A 853 12.58 -28.40 -23.55
C THR A 853 12.11 -28.52 -22.10
N ARG A 854 11.77 -27.40 -21.44
CA ARG A 854 11.20 -27.38 -20.08
C ARG A 854 9.88 -28.13 -19.99
N PHE A 855 9.02 -28.05 -21.00
CA PHE A 855 7.77 -28.79 -20.99
C PHE A 855 8.00 -30.32 -21.03
N LEU A 856 8.93 -30.78 -21.86
CA LEU A 856 9.25 -32.21 -21.96
C LEU A 856 9.87 -32.76 -20.66
N ASP A 857 10.70 -31.98 -19.98
CA ASP A 857 11.23 -32.29 -18.65
C ASP A 857 10.10 -32.42 -17.61
N LEU A 858 9.24 -31.40 -17.48
CA LEU A 858 8.07 -31.44 -16.57
C LEU A 858 7.13 -32.64 -16.86
N LEU A 859 6.92 -32.98 -18.14
CA LEU A 859 6.12 -34.16 -18.52
C LEU A 859 6.80 -35.48 -18.12
N THR A 860 8.14 -35.56 -18.21
CA THR A 860 8.92 -36.73 -17.79
C THR A 860 8.88 -36.91 -16.27
N GLN A 861 8.98 -35.81 -15.52
CA GLN A 861 8.82 -35.80 -14.07
C GLN A 861 7.38 -36.18 -13.66
N ALA A 862 6.36 -35.64 -14.34
CA ALA A 862 4.95 -35.97 -14.10
C ALA A 862 4.64 -37.45 -14.37
N PHE A 863 5.17 -38.03 -15.44
CA PHE A 863 5.02 -39.46 -15.75
C PHE A 863 5.67 -40.35 -14.68
N THR A 864 6.90 -40.02 -14.26
CA THR A 864 7.61 -40.74 -13.20
C THR A 864 6.84 -40.69 -11.88
N LEU A 865 6.40 -39.49 -11.48
CA LEU A 865 5.62 -39.30 -10.25
C LEU A 865 4.26 -40.01 -10.29
N SER A 866 3.61 -40.09 -11.47
CA SER A 866 2.35 -40.81 -11.65
C SER A 866 2.49 -42.30 -11.30
N LEU A 867 3.55 -42.96 -11.79
CA LEU A 867 3.87 -44.35 -11.45
C LEU A 867 4.16 -44.51 -9.94
N ASP A 868 4.93 -43.58 -9.35
CA ASP A 868 5.22 -43.57 -7.92
C ASP A 868 3.96 -43.37 -7.06
N ILE A 869 2.95 -42.63 -7.53
CA ILE A 869 1.66 -42.46 -6.86
C ILE A 869 0.85 -43.76 -6.92
N ASP A 870 0.76 -44.39 -8.08
CA ASP A 870 -0.03 -45.61 -8.27
C ASP A 870 0.59 -46.84 -7.55
N HIS A 871 1.91 -46.87 -7.38
CA HIS A 871 2.60 -47.88 -6.57
C HIS A 871 2.58 -47.59 -5.05
N CYS A 872 2.12 -46.43 -4.60
CA CYS A 872 2.12 -46.08 -3.18
C CYS A 872 1.05 -46.87 -2.40
N GLN A 873 1.49 -47.73 -1.47
CA GLN A 873 0.59 -48.54 -0.65
C GLN A 873 0.00 -47.74 0.52
N ILE A 874 -1.29 -48.00 0.82
CA ILE A 874 -1.99 -47.45 1.98
C ILE A 874 -2.02 -48.53 3.07
N PRO A 875 -1.66 -48.22 4.33
CA PRO A 875 -1.75 -49.18 5.43
C PRO A 875 -3.17 -49.68 5.63
N THR A 876 -3.33 -50.97 5.93
CA THR A 876 -4.64 -51.55 6.28
C THR A 876 -5.08 -51.11 7.68
N PRO A 877 -6.38 -51.12 8.01
CA PRO A 877 -6.89 -50.66 9.32
C PRO A 877 -6.26 -51.39 10.52
N GLU A 878 -5.86 -52.65 10.35
CA GLU A 878 -5.26 -53.52 11.37
C GLU A 878 -3.77 -53.20 11.61
N ALA A 879 -3.09 -52.67 10.60
CA ALA A 879 -1.68 -52.25 10.68
C ALA A 879 -1.52 -50.85 11.30
N ILE A 880 -2.60 -50.15 11.63
CA ILE A 880 -2.59 -48.78 12.16
C ILE A 880 -2.82 -48.82 13.67
N GLN A 881 -1.91 -48.19 14.45
CA GLN A 881 -2.13 -48.03 15.89
C GLN A 881 -3.38 -47.18 16.13
N SER A 882 -4.30 -47.66 16.98
CA SER A 882 -5.52 -46.93 17.31
C SER A 882 -5.23 -45.52 17.85
N THR A 883 -5.89 -44.53 17.24
CA THR A 883 -5.91 -43.13 17.69
C THR A 883 -6.46 -42.97 19.10
N GLY A 884 -7.27 -43.92 19.60
CA GLY A 884 -8.04 -43.74 20.83
C GLY A 884 -9.16 -42.70 20.73
N ASP A 885 -9.43 -42.15 19.55
CA ASP A 885 -10.55 -41.24 19.26
C ASP A 885 -11.64 -42.02 18.50
N TYR A 886 -12.83 -42.14 19.10
CA TYR A 886 -13.95 -42.86 18.49
C TYR A 886 -14.51 -42.17 17.23
N ARG A 887 -14.18 -40.88 17.00
CA ARG A 887 -14.57 -40.13 15.79
C ARG A 887 -13.56 -40.24 14.65
N THR A 888 -12.33 -40.66 14.96
CA THR A 888 -11.30 -40.97 13.95
C THR A 888 -10.77 -42.40 14.15
N PRO A 889 -11.60 -43.44 13.85
CA PRO A 889 -11.11 -44.80 13.67
C PRO A 889 -10.14 -44.90 12.48
N SER A 890 -9.31 -45.93 12.45
CA SER A 890 -8.29 -46.16 11.41
C SER A 890 -8.84 -46.13 9.98
N ASP A 891 -10.07 -46.63 9.77
CA ASP A 891 -10.79 -46.56 8.49
C ASP A 891 -10.93 -45.13 7.93
N HIS A 892 -11.25 -44.14 8.77
CA HIS A 892 -11.33 -42.73 8.32
C HIS A 892 -9.96 -42.23 7.84
N LEU A 893 -8.86 -42.67 8.48
CA LEU A 893 -7.51 -42.31 8.08
C LEU A 893 -7.07 -43.02 6.80
N CYS A 894 -7.42 -44.30 6.61
CA CYS A 894 -7.23 -45.02 5.35
C CYS A 894 -7.96 -44.34 4.18
N LYS A 895 -9.22 -43.92 4.41
CA LYS A 895 -10.04 -43.20 3.42
C LYS A 895 -9.43 -41.85 3.03
N ILE A 896 -8.99 -41.05 4.01
CA ILE A 896 -8.30 -39.77 3.75
C ILE A 896 -6.99 -39.99 2.99
N ALA A 897 -6.20 -41.00 3.36
CA ALA A 897 -4.99 -41.38 2.62
C ALA A 897 -5.31 -41.78 1.16
N LYS A 898 -6.42 -42.50 0.91
CA LYS A 898 -6.88 -42.82 -0.45
C LYS A 898 -7.34 -41.58 -1.22
N CYS A 899 -8.04 -40.65 -0.57
CA CYS A 899 -8.39 -39.38 -1.17
C CYS A 899 -7.14 -38.59 -1.60
N TYR A 900 -6.09 -38.49 -0.77
CA TYR A 900 -4.85 -37.81 -1.17
C TYR A 900 -4.16 -38.46 -2.38
N GLN A 901 -4.15 -39.80 -2.47
CA GLN A 901 -3.62 -40.50 -3.64
C GLN A 901 -4.41 -40.18 -4.91
N LEU A 902 -5.75 -40.14 -4.81
CA LEU A 902 -6.63 -39.78 -5.93
C LEU A 902 -6.55 -38.29 -6.30
N VAL A 903 -6.33 -37.40 -5.34
CA VAL A 903 -6.12 -35.96 -5.58
C VAL A 903 -4.84 -35.72 -6.39
N ALA A 904 -3.73 -36.37 -6.03
CA ALA A 904 -2.49 -36.27 -6.82
C ALA A 904 -2.67 -36.81 -8.25
N ARG A 905 -3.40 -37.91 -8.43
CA ARG A 905 -3.76 -38.44 -9.75
C ARG A 905 -4.61 -37.45 -10.55
N LEU A 906 -5.66 -36.87 -9.94
CA LEU A 906 -6.57 -35.91 -10.57
C LEU A 906 -5.85 -34.65 -11.04
N GLU A 907 -5.01 -34.04 -10.19
CA GLU A 907 -4.31 -32.80 -10.53
C GLU A 907 -3.21 -33.04 -11.58
N LEU A 908 -2.53 -34.20 -11.59
CA LEU A 908 -1.62 -34.59 -12.68
C LEU A 908 -2.37 -34.82 -14.00
N ASP A 909 -3.42 -35.64 -14.03
CA ASP A 909 -4.19 -35.95 -15.25
C ASP A 909 -4.84 -34.69 -15.85
N ARG A 910 -5.20 -33.71 -15.01
CA ARG A 910 -5.75 -32.41 -15.42
C ARG A 910 -4.69 -31.44 -15.95
N ALA A 911 -3.48 -31.44 -15.38
CA ALA A 911 -2.40 -30.55 -15.80
C ALA A 911 -1.62 -31.10 -17.01
N PHE A 912 -1.55 -32.42 -17.15
CA PHE A 912 -0.85 -33.14 -18.22
C PHE A 912 -1.79 -34.17 -18.88
N PRO A 913 -2.71 -33.74 -19.76
CA PRO A 913 -3.50 -34.62 -20.62
C PRO A 913 -2.69 -35.76 -21.25
N GLU A 914 -1.44 -35.46 -21.61
CA GLU A 914 -0.49 -36.33 -22.27
C GLU A 914 -0.19 -37.63 -21.48
N LEU A 915 -0.48 -37.67 -20.17
CA LEU A 915 -0.34 -38.87 -19.31
C LEU A 915 -1.46 -39.91 -19.50
N THR A 916 -2.55 -39.55 -20.18
CA THR A 916 -3.76 -40.39 -20.35
C THR A 916 -4.13 -40.63 -21.82
N GLN A 917 -3.48 -39.94 -22.75
CA GLN A 917 -3.81 -39.97 -24.17
C GLN A 917 -3.31 -41.24 -24.89
N CYS A 918 -4.12 -41.70 -25.84
CA CYS A 918 -3.77 -42.71 -26.84
C CYS A 918 -4.05 -42.07 -28.23
N PRO A 919 -3.15 -42.18 -29.23
CA PRO A 919 -3.12 -41.22 -30.33
C PRO A 919 -4.20 -41.42 -31.42
N GLN A 920 -5.43 -40.91 -31.18
CA GLN A 920 -6.52 -40.79 -32.18
C GLN A 920 -7.46 -39.58 -31.92
N ASP A 921 -7.68 -38.72 -32.93
CA ASP A 921 -8.70 -37.64 -33.03
C ASP A 921 -8.98 -36.75 -31.79
N ASP A 922 -8.15 -35.70 -31.64
CA ASP A 922 -8.09 -34.71 -30.55
C ASP A 922 -9.44 -34.26 -29.95
N LEU A 923 -10.41 -33.83 -30.76
CA LEU A 923 -11.68 -33.24 -30.27
C LEU A 923 -12.53 -34.27 -29.50
N SER A 924 -12.36 -35.56 -29.77
CA SER A 924 -13.00 -36.64 -29.01
C SER A 924 -12.29 -36.91 -27.67
N GLN A 925 -10.96 -36.76 -27.64
CA GLN A 925 -10.14 -37.02 -26.46
C GLN A 925 -10.42 -36.02 -25.33
N ASP A 926 -10.50 -34.72 -25.64
CA ASP A 926 -10.69 -33.68 -24.63
C ASP A 926 -12.03 -33.86 -23.86
N THR A 927 -13.03 -34.44 -24.53
CA THR A 927 -14.31 -34.85 -23.91
C THR A 927 -14.13 -36.07 -23.00
N MET A 928 -13.44 -37.12 -23.46
CA MET A 928 -13.16 -38.33 -22.66
C MET A 928 -12.31 -38.03 -21.42
N LEU A 929 -11.27 -37.20 -21.56
CA LEU A 929 -10.43 -36.76 -20.44
C LEU A 929 -11.23 -35.91 -19.43
N SER A 930 -12.09 -35.02 -19.92
CA SER A 930 -12.99 -34.26 -19.04
C SER A 930 -13.94 -35.15 -18.25
N GLN A 931 -14.38 -36.27 -18.83
CA GLN A 931 -15.17 -37.28 -18.13
C GLN A 931 -14.32 -38.05 -17.11
N HIS A 932 -13.12 -38.53 -17.45
CA HIS A 932 -12.19 -39.21 -16.53
C HIS A 932 -11.85 -38.34 -15.30
N ILE A 933 -11.56 -37.04 -15.50
CA ILE A 933 -11.30 -36.08 -14.42
C ILE A 933 -12.55 -35.93 -13.52
N LEU A 934 -13.75 -35.88 -14.11
CA LEU A 934 -15.01 -35.81 -13.36
C LEU A 934 -15.29 -37.12 -12.59
N GLU A 935 -14.99 -38.29 -13.16
CA GLU A 935 -15.11 -39.59 -12.50
C GLU A 935 -14.14 -39.73 -11.32
N LEU A 936 -12.89 -39.27 -11.47
CA LEU A 936 -11.94 -39.17 -10.34
C LEU A 936 -12.47 -38.22 -9.25
N ALA A 937 -13.01 -37.06 -9.63
CA ALA A 937 -13.56 -36.08 -8.70
C ALA A 937 -14.76 -36.66 -7.91
N VAL A 938 -15.73 -37.28 -8.61
CA VAL A 938 -16.88 -37.94 -7.98
C VAL A 938 -16.43 -39.07 -7.07
N LYS A 939 -15.47 -39.91 -7.48
CA LYS A 939 -14.93 -41.00 -6.67
C LYS A 939 -14.25 -40.52 -5.37
N ILE A 940 -13.58 -39.37 -5.39
CA ILE A 940 -13.07 -38.71 -4.17
C ILE A 940 -14.25 -38.28 -3.28
N LEU A 941 -15.26 -37.62 -3.86
CA LEU A 941 -16.41 -37.10 -3.09
C LEU A 941 -17.31 -38.21 -2.53
N GLU A 942 -17.43 -39.36 -3.21
CA GLU A 942 -18.07 -40.57 -2.72
C GLU A 942 -17.36 -41.11 -1.47
N ILE A 943 -16.03 -41.25 -1.51
CA ILE A 943 -15.24 -41.66 -0.33
C ILE A 943 -15.43 -40.66 0.81
N MET A 944 -15.37 -39.36 0.52
CA MET A 944 -15.60 -38.29 1.52
C MET A 944 -17.02 -38.33 2.11
N ASN A 945 -18.02 -38.73 1.34
CA ASN A 945 -19.40 -38.91 1.81
C ASN A 945 -19.54 -40.12 2.77
N THR A 946 -18.66 -41.13 2.66
CA THR A 946 -18.60 -42.23 3.65
C THR A 946 -17.92 -41.86 4.98
N ILE A 947 -17.38 -40.64 5.10
CA ILE A 947 -16.76 -40.14 6.35
C ILE A 947 -17.78 -39.25 7.08
N PRO A 948 -18.22 -39.62 8.29
CA PRO A 948 -19.11 -38.81 9.14
C PRO A 948 -18.65 -37.38 9.33
N GLU A 949 -19.60 -36.46 9.50
CA GLU A 949 -19.35 -35.02 9.60
C GLU A 949 -18.69 -34.61 10.93
N ASP A 950 -18.79 -35.44 11.96
CA ASP A 950 -18.15 -35.21 13.27
C ASP A 950 -16.74 -35.84 13.38
N SER A 951 -16.28 -36.50 12.31
CA SER A 951 -14.94 -37.09 12.20
C SER A 951 -13.85 -36.03 12.32
N ARG A 952 -12.92 -36.18 13.26
CA ARG A 952 -11.87 -35.18 13.51
C ARG A 952 -10.87 -35.05 12.36
N THR A 953 -10.88 -35.98 11.39
CA THR A 953 -10.15 -35.81 10.13
C THR A 953 -10.50 -34.52 9.37
N ILE A 954 -11.60 -33.84 9.72
CA ILE A 954 -12.01 -32.53 9.20
C ILE A 954 -10.90 -31.47 9.15
N ALA A 955 -9.94 -31.51 10.10
CA ALA A 955 -8.77 -30.62 10.12
C ALA A 955 -7.85 -30.74 8.88
N ILE A 956 -7.97 -31.84 8.14
CA ILE A 956 -7.12 -32.18 6.97
C ILE A 956 -7.96 -32.48 5.71
N GLN A 957 -9.21 -32.00 5.63
CA GLN A 957 -10.11 -32.24 4.50
C GLN A 957 -10.12 -31.12 3.43
N THR A 958 -9.66 -29.90 3.74
CA THR A 958 -9.91 -28.71 2.90
C THR A 958 -9.36 -28.83 1.48
N ILE A 959 -8.09 -29.22 1.31
CA ILE A 959 -7.45 -29.39 -0.01
C ILE A 959 -8.10 -30.50 -0.85
N ILE A 960 -8.67 -31.53 -0.21
CA ILE A 960 -9.40 -32.62 -0.89
C ILE A 960 -10.72 -32.10 -1.47
N PHE A 961 -11.47 -31.31 -0.70
CA PHE A 961 -12.70 -30.66 -1.18
C PHE A 961 -12.43 -29.59 -2.23
N LEU A 962 -11.32 -28.85 -2.12
CA LEU A 962 -10.92 -27.83 -3.08
C LEU A 962 -10.55 -28.43 -4.44
N THR A 963 -9.63 -29.40 -4.47
CA THR A 963 -9.19 -30.06 -5.71
C THR A 963 -10.34 -30.78 -6.42
N ALA A 964 -10.99 -31.74 -5.75
CA ALA A 964 -12.13 -32.47 -6.33
C ALA A 964 -13.32 -31.57 -6.65
N GLY A 965 -13.64 -30.59 -5.79
CA GLY A 965 -14.69 -29.60 -6.04
C GLY A 965 -14.41 -28.75 -7.28
N SER A 966 -13.15 -28.37 -7.51
CA SER A 966 -12.75 -27.53 -8.66
C SER A 966 -12.83 -28.24 -10.02
N ALA A 967 -13.03 -29.56 -10.04
CA ALA A 967 -13.22 -30.35 -11.25
C ALA A 967 -14.70 -30.48 -11.66
N LEU A 968 -15.64 -30.05 -10.82
CA LEU A 968 -17.09 -30.16 -11.06
C LEU A 968 -17.61 -29.17 -12.12
N GLY A 969 -17.32 -29.42 -13.40
CA GLY A 969 -17.71 -28.59 -14.54
C GLY A 969 -18.85 -29.18 -15.39
N SER A 970 -19.79 -28.33 -15.81
CA SER A 970 -20.88 -28.71 -16.72
C SER A 970 -20.54 -28.39 -18.18
N SER A 971 -20.50 -29.41 -19.05
CA SER A 971 -20.46 -29.20 -20.50
C SER A 971 -21.85 -28.82 -21.05
N LYS A 972 -21.90 -27.99 -22.11
CA LYS A 972 -23.13 -27.67 -22.86
C LYS A 972 -23.87 -28.95 -23.27
N ASN A 973 -23.14 -29.95 -23.78
CA ASN A 973 -23.70 -31.17 -24.34
C ASN A 973 -23.95 -32.29 -23.29
N ALA A 974 -23.64 -32.08 -22.01
CA ALA A 974 -23.88 -33.09 -20.98
C ALA A 974 -25.38 -33.29 -20.71
N ASP A 975 -25.79 -34.54 -20.46
CA ASP A 975 -27.17 -34.88 -20.13
C ASP A 975 -27.69 -34.12 -18.89
N THR A 976 -29.00 -33.90 -18.83
CA THR A 976 -29.68 -33.30 -17.67
C THR A 976 -29.41 -34.07 -16.38
N ASN A 977 -29.30 -35.40 -16.43
CA ASN A 977 -28.95 -36.23 -15.28
C ASN A 977 -27.52 -35.93 -14.76
N ILE A 978 -26.56 -35.74 -15.67
CA ILE A 978 -25.17 -35.40 -15.31
C ILE A 978 -25.12 -33.99 -14.70
N LYS A 979 -25.85 -33.02 -15.29
CA LYS A 979 -25.96 -31.65 -14.76
C LYS A 979 -26.60 -31.59 -13.38
N VAL A 980 -27.63 -32.40 -13.11
CA VAL A 980 -28.25 -32.55 -11.78
C VAL A 980 -27.27 -33.19 -10.79
N SER A 981 -26.52 -34.21 -11.20
CA SER A 981 -25.48 -34.85 -10.37
C SER A 981 -24.38 -33.85 -9.97
N ILE A 982 -23.84 -33.09 -10.93
CA ILE A 982 -22.84 -32.04 -10.68
C ILE A 982 -23.38 -30.98 -9.70
N ALA A 983 -24.62 -30.53 -9.86
CA ALA A 983 -25.25 -29.58 -8.94
C ALA A 983 -25.43 -30.15 -7.52
N GLY A 984 -25.70 -31.46 -7.41
CA GLY A 984 -25.71 -32.20 -6.14
C GLY A 984 -24.33 -32.21 -5.46
N TRP A 985 -23.28 -32.57 -6.20
CA TRP A 985 -21.90 -32.61 -5.68
C TRP A 985 -21.36 -31.23 -5.32
N ARG A 986 -21.64 -30.19 -6.12
CA ARG A 986 -21.28 -28.80 -5.79
C ARG A 986 -21.93 -28.36 -4.47
N ARG A 987 -23.19 -28.72 -4.23
CA ARG A 987 -23.88 -28.46 -2.96
C ARG A 987 -23.23 -29.22 -1.80
N PHE A 988 -22.98 -30.51 -1.95
CA PHE A 988 -22.30 -31.34 -0.94
C PHE A 988 -20.95 -30.75 -0.52
N VAL A 989 -20.12 -30.32 -1.47
CA VAL A 989 -18.82 -29.70 -1.19
C VAL A 989 -18.96 -28.40 -0.40
N LEU A 990 -19.90 -27.52 -0.75
CA LEU A 990 -20.15 -26.29 0.01
C LEU A 990 -20.70 -26.58 1.42
N GLU A 991 -21.62 -27.54 1.56
CA GLU A 991 -22.17 -27.94 2.87
C GLU A 991 -21.09 -28.53 3.78
N ARG A 992 -20.19 -29.36 3.24
CA ARG A 992 -19.06 -29.92 4.00
C ARG A 992 -18.05 -28.84 4.39
N LEU A 993 -17.65 -27.95 3.47
CA LEU A 993 -16.74 -26.82 3.81
C LEU A 993 -17.37 -25.85 4.82
N HIS A 994 -18.68 -25.58 4.73
CA HIS A 994 -19.38 -24.77 5.72
C HIS A 994 -19.42 -25.44 7.10
N LYS A 995 -19.61 -26.76 7.17
CA LYS A 995 -19.52 -27.52 8.43
C LYS A 995 -18.09 -27.57 8.99
N SER A 996 -17.07 -27.66 8.13
CA SER A 996 -15.66 -27.46 8.53
C SER A 996 -15.42 -26.08 9.13
N PHE A 997 -15.95 -25.02 8.50
CA PHE A 997 -15.89 -23.66 9.05
C PHE A 997 -16.62 -23.56 10.41
N LEU A 998 -17.81 -24.12 10.56
CA LEU A 998 -18.54 -24.10 11.85
C LEU A 998 -17.84 -24.90 12.96
N SER A 999 -17.17 -26.02 12.62
CA SER A 999 -16.50 -26.89 13.59
C SER A 999 -15.09 -26.43 13.97
N LEU A 1000 -14.35 -25.80 13.06
CA LEU A 1000 -12.96 -25.38 13.26
C LEU A 1000 -12.81 -23.86 13.43
N LYS A 1001 -13.83 -23.08 13.04
CA LYS A 1001 -13.96 -21.63 13.22
C LYS A 1001 -12.79 -20.78 12.70
N LEU A 1002 -12.10 -21.29 11.68
CA LEU A 1002 -11.04 -20.59 10.95
C LEU A 1002 -11.54 -20.00 9.64
N GLN A 1003 -11.34 -18.69 9.44
CA GLN A 1003 -11.71 -17.96 8.23
C GLN A 1003 -10.91 -18.40 6.98
N THR A 1004 -9.81 -19.15 7.12
CA THR A 1004 -9.09 -19.78 6.00
C THR A 1004 -10.00 -20.76 5.23
N ILE A 1005 -10.76 -21.59 5.95
CA ILE A 1005 -11.70 -22.57 5.37
C ILE A 1005 -12.81 -21.88 4.57
N ASN A 1006 -13.23 -20.70 5.01
CA ASN A 1006 -14.23 -19.88 4.32
C ASN A 1006 -13.73 -19.38 2.95
N ARG A 1007 -12.42 -19.09 2.82
CA ARG A 1007 -11.81 -18.71 1.53
C ARG A 1007 -11.83 -19.86 0.51
N ALA A 1008 -11.62 -21.10 0.93
CA ALA A 1008 -11.70 -22.26 0.04
C ALA A 1008 -13.11 -22.42 -0.60
N ALA A 1009 -14.19 -22.15 0.15
CA ALA A 1009 -15.55 -22.15 -0.37
C ALA A 1009 -15.78 -21.01 -1.39
N THR A 1010 -15.34 -19.79 -1.08
CA THR A 1010 -15.39 -18.63 -1.99
C THR A 1010 -14.57 -18.86 -3.27
N MET A 1011 -13.42 -19.52 -3.16
CA MET A 1011 -12.58 -19.90 -4.29
C MET A 1011 -13.29 -20.88 -5.23
N LEU A 1012 -13.92 -21.93 -4.69
CA LEU A 1012 -14.72 -22.87 -5.50
C LEU A 1012 -15.87 -22.18 -6.24
N GLN A 1013 -16.55 -21.23 -5.60
CA GLN A 1013 -17.61 -20.45 -6.26
C GLN A 1013 -17.06 -19.59 -7.42
N LYS A 1014 -15.90 -18.94 -7.23
CA LYS A 1014 -15.22 -18.18 -8.30
C LYS A 1014 -14.73 -19.11 -9.43
N VAL A 1015 -14.27 -20.33 -9.11
CA VAL A 1015 -13.89 -21.37 -10.09
C VAL A 1015 -15.10 -21.83 -10.92
N TRP A 1016 -16.20 -22.22 -10.28
CA TRP A 1016 -17.42 -22.67 -10.98
C TRP A 1016 -18.02 -21.58 -11.86
N SER A 1017 -18.08 -20.33 -11.38
CA SER A 1017 -18.54 -19.17 -12.17
C SER A 1017 -17.73 -18.99 -13.47
N ARG A 1018 -16.40 -19.12 -13.40
CA ARG A 1018 -15.52 -19.08 -14.57
C ARG A 1018 -15.72 -20.27 -15.51
N MET A 1019 -15.86 -21.48 -14.97
CA MET A 1019 -16.08 -22.71 -15.76
C MET A 1019 -17.42 -22.69 -16.49
N ASP A 1020 -18.48 -22.24 -15.81
CA ASP A 1020 -19.82 -22.17 -16.38
C ASP A 1020 -19.89 -21.05 -17.44
N SER A 1021 -19.21 -19.92 -17.23
CA SER A 1021 -19.06 -18.87 -18.25
C SER A 1021 -18.27 -19.36 -19.48
N ALA A 1022 -17.16 -20.06 -19.27
CA ALA A 1022 -16.37 -20.66 -20.34
C ALA A 1022 -17.12 -21.78 -21.11
N ALA A 1023 -18.15 -22.38 -20.52
CA ALA A 1023 -19.08 -23.27 -21.22
C ALA A 1023 -20.16 -22.51 -22.03
N MET A 1024 -20.45 -21.24 -21.70
CA MET A 1024 -21.41 -20.40 -22.44
C MET A 1024 -20.79 -19.73 -23.67
N GLU A 1025 -19.50 -19.44 -23.66
CA GLU A 1025 -18.73 -19.10 -24.87
C GLU A 1025 -18.92 -20.20 -25.95
N GLY A 1026 -18.94 -19.79 -27.23
CA GLY A 1026 -19.10 -20.69 -28.38
C GLY A 1026 -17.74 -21.07 -29.00
N PRO A 1027 -17.65 -22.17 -29.76
CA PRO A 1027 -16.39 -22.62 -30.38
C PRO A 1027 -15.85 -21.68 -31.48
N GLU A 1028 -16.52 -20.57 -31.77
CA GLU A 1028 -16.11 -19.59 -32.79
C GLU A 1028 -15.02 -18.61 -32.32
N SER A 1029 -14.60 -18.67 -31.04
CA SER A 1029 -13.45 -17.90 -30.56
C SER A 1029 -12.12 -18.59 -30.90
N ILE A 1030 -11.42 -18.07 -31.91
CA ILE A 1030 -10.29 -18.63 -32.69
C ILE A 1030 -9.00 -19.02 -31.90
N SER A 1031 -9.02 -19.15 -30.56
CA SER A 1031 -7.80 -19.27 -29.74
C SER A 1031 -7.64 -20.46 -28.77
N CYS A 1032 -8.66 -21.31 -28.55
CA CYS A 1032 -8.48 -22.56 -27.80
C CYS A 1032 -9.66 -23.54 -27.92
N ASP A 1033 -9.42 -24.76 -28.40
CA ASP A 1033 -10.42 -25.85 -28.48
C ASP A 1033 -10.65 -26.59 -27.14
N LYS A 1034 -9.92 -26.23 -26.07
CA LYS A 1034 -9.88 -27.03 -24.83
C LYS A 1034 -11.10 -26.87 -23.92
N SER A 1035 -11.47 -27.98 -23.26
CA SER A 1035 -12.63 -28.04 -22.37
C SER A 1035 -12.56 -27.07 -21.18
N PRO A 1036 -13.71 -26.58 -20.65
CA PRO A 1036 -13.74 -25.68 -19.49
C PRO A 1036 -13.06 -26.24 -18.22
N VAL A 1037 -13.04 -27.56 -18.03
CA VAL A 1037 -12.43 -28.25 -16.87
C VAL A 1037 -10.89 -28.22 -16.93
N LEU A 1038 -10.35 -28.25 -18.14
CA LEU A 1038 -8.91 -28.15 -18.42
C LEU A 1038 -8.44 -26.68 -18.50
N ARG A 1039 -9.29 -25.81 -19.07
CA ARG A 1039 -9.04 -24.37 -19.21
C ARG A 1039 -8.94 -23.67 -17.85
N VAL A 1040 -9.94 -23.84 -16.97
CA VAL A 1040 -9.98 -23.17 -15.65
C VAL A 1040 -9.38 -24.06 -14.57
N HIS A 1041 -8.40 -23.53 -13.83
CA HIS A 1041 -7.75 -24.22 -12.71
C HIS A 1041 -7.84 -23.40 -11.42
N TRP A 1042 -8.00 -24.06 -10.27
CA TRP A 1042 -8.24 -23.36 -9.00
C TRP A 1042 -7.03 -22.54 -8.52
N ILE A 1043 -5.81 -23.01 -8.78
CA ILE A 1043 -4.56 -22.29 -8.45
C ILE A 1043 -4.52 -20.91 -9.14
N ASP A 1044 -4.95 -20.83 -10.40
CA ASP A 1044 -4.95 -19.57 -11.15
C ASP A 1044 -6.03 -18.62 -10.60
N VAL A 1045 -7.22 -19.15 -10.30
CA VAL A 1045 -8.31 -18.39 -9.66
C VAL A 1045 -7.93 -17.91 -8.27
N MET A 1046 -7.15 -18.69 -7.50
CA MET A 1046 -6.60 -18.31 -6.20
C MET A 1046 -5.72 -17.07 -6.33
N THR A 1047 -4.72 -17.14 -7.22
CA THR A 1047 -3.70 -16.10 -7.43
C THR A 1047 -4.27 -14.84 -8.10
N GLU A 1048 -5.23 -14.96 -9.01
CA GLU A 1048 -5.92 -13.81 -9.60
C GLU A 1048 -6.90 -13.11 -8.63
N ALA A 1049 -7.49 -13.87 -7.70
CA ALA A 1049 -8.50 -13.35 -6.76
C ALA A 1049 -7.94 -12.90 -5.41
N GLY A 1050 -6.66 -13.13 -5.11
CA GLY A 1050 -6.06 -12.81 -3.81
C GLY A 1050 -6.59 -13.68 -2.67
N LEU A 1051 -6.87 -14.96 -2.96
CA LEU A 1051 -7.49 -15.90 -2.01
C LEU A 1051 -6.51 -16.90 -1.39
N GLU A 1052 -5.21 -16.70 -1.56
CA GLU A 1052 -4.17 -17.51 -0.94
C GLU A 1052 -4.33 -17.58 0.60
N THR A 1053 -4.09 -18.77 1.17
CA THR A 1053 -3.98 -19.01 2.62
C THR A 1053 -2.96 -20.12 2.88
N ILE A 1054 -2.53 -20.28 4.14
CA ILE A 1054 -1.96 -21.55 4.63
C ILE A 1054 -2.97 -22.17 5.61
N LEU A 1055 -3.10 -23.51 5.62
CA LEU A 1055 -4.16 -24.24 6.31
C LEU A 1055 -5.59 -23.85 5.84
N GLY A 1056 -5.81 -23.77 4.52
CA GLY A 1056 -7.13 -23.50 3.92
C GLY A 1056 -7.10 -23.59 2.41
#